data_AF-A0A3B0XJJ4-F1
#
_entry.id   AF-A0A3B0XJJ4-F1
#
_cell.length_a   1.000
_cell.length_b   1.000
_cell.length_c   1.000
_cell.angle_alpha   90.00
_cell.angle_beta   90.00
_cell.angle_gamma   90.00
#
_symmetry.space_group_name_H-M   'P 1'
#
loop_
_entity.id
_entity.type
_entity.pdbx_description
1 polymer ?
#
loop_
_entity_poly.entity_id
_entity_poly.type
_entity_poly.pdbx_seq_one_letter_code
_entity_poly.pdbx_strand_id
1 'polypeptide(L)'
;MPVIKVAWTIANDLTKLVILQNYCRQVNKNPSMKKHNMGKQLIYLIFLVKLLMGAMIQAATDEGQAVSAEKVASSRAITDVEIFVERAKQLKLAQRPGWLNLLHYKVTRTGELESQADDKRFYLAENGAADPQAELEADLRGFFSRQPAGHPQCLFPARLHWLNRQLNFGAQMPPIDCKKLNWWKKKFEVKQLTLLFPTMYLDNPASMFGHTFIRFDRDDGNLLLSQTLSYAAATGGNTDSFLVYSWKGIMGGYPGRFFINAYFETLQEYSDIEQRDIWEYTLNLNQREIAQLARHLWELRGIHFDYYFFRENCAYRLLSLLDVAREGINTSMNAHPLYAIPVDTVRDIQRAGLIAARHYRPSANSKIVQMSEQIDKQGRQLAFSVADKKISVEAIFQLPEGASAKNTQTEKSHPIESHPSKSHSHFSTPPHFSTGQGQTNRQLKILQLADEILNQKKIQGSETDDLQLALLSARSKLPAATQQQLFEFESVPPESAHQSARWQLSVGERAQQQFYALGLRPAFHDTLDTSQGFNNGASISLFDMRLRWYKEQEKLELEQLNLFSMRSLAPVAPWTTPLSRRISFKVKRREITPEQRISEFEAQFATGYTVGNKSLLGYAMLSAQFDYATALENNHGLYLGADAGVLWVHTAHGFSSALSWQAEIAYQNLQQLSGEPGDIQKLNIGVQFNLMRDHAIRFEYERTDYELFDVMQGKFSYLVYF
;
A
#
# COMPACT_ATOMS: atom_id res chain seq x y z
N MET A 1 14.32 -78.03 -1.78
CA MET A 1 13.27 -78.40 -0.80
C MET A 1 13.35 -77.59 0.52
N PRO A 2 13.11 -76.25 0.52
CA PRO A 2 12.71 -75.57 1.76
C PRO A 2 11.39 -74.77 1.67
N VAL A 3 10.72 -74.74 0.51
CA VAL A 3 9.54 -73.88 0.27
C VAL A 3 8.22 -74.49 0.79
N ILE A 4 8.15 -75.81 1.01
CA ILE A 4 6.91 -76.50 1.46
C ILE A 4 6.76 -76.50 3.00
N LYS A 5 7.85 -76.33 3.78
CA LYS A 5 7.77 -76.26 5.25
C LYS A 5 7.34 -74.90 5.77
N VAL A 6 7.71 -73.80 5.08
CA VAL A 6 7.36 -72.43 5.49
C VAL A 6 5.86 -72.13 5.29
N ALA A 7 5.26 -72.66 4.22
CA ALA A 7 3.83 -72.49 3.95
C ALA A 7 2.93 -73.17 5.00
N TRP A 8 3.36 -74.30 5.57
CA TRP A 8 2.61 -75.02 6.62
C TRP A 8 2.73 -74.34 8.00
N THR A 9 3.81 -73.59 8.26
CA THR A 9 3.99 -72.84 9.52
C THR A 9 3.13 -71.56 9.53
N ILE A 10 3.09 -70.85 8.40
CA ILE A 10 2.29 -69.61 8.25
C ILE A 10 0.78 -69.89 8.32
N ALA A 11 0.33 -71.03 7.77
CA ALA A 11 -1.09 -71.43 7.83
C ALA A 11 -1.56 -71.80 9.24
N ASN A 12 -0.67 -72.31 10.10
CA ASN A 12 -1.00 -72.72 11.47
C ASN A 12 -0.95 -71.56 12.48
N ASP A 13 -0.20 -70.49 12.18
CA ASP A 13 -0.13 -69.27 13.00
C ASP A 13 -1.31 -68.32 12.72
N LEU A 14 -1.85 -68.31 11.49
CA LEU A 14 -3.05 -67.55 11.15
C LEU A 14 -4.32 -68.08 11.83
N THR A 15 -4.47 -69.39 12.01
CA THR A 15 -5.59 -69.99 12.75
C THR A 15 -5.54 -69.70 14.25
N LYS A 16 -4.34 -69.55 14.84
CA LYS A 16 -4.17 -69.18 16.25
C LYS A 16 -4.42 -67.70 16.51
N LEU A 17 -4.13 -66.83 15.55
CA LEU A 17 -4.42 -65.39 15.65
C LEU A 17 -5.93 -65.08 15.62
N VAL A 18 -6.70 -65.83 14.83
CA VAL A 18 -8.18 -65.68 14.76
C VAL A 18 -8.87 -66.13 16.05
N ILE A 19 -8.33 -67.14 16.74
CA ILE A 19 -8.82 -67.59 18.05
C ILE A 19 -8.50 -66.54 19.14
N LEU A 20 -7.32 -65.89 19.08
CA LEU A 20 -6.92 -64.82 20.00
C LEU A 20 -7.79 -63.55 19.85
N GLN A 21 -8.12 -63.16 18.62
CA GLN A 21 -8.98 -62.00 18.36
C GLN A 21 -10.42 -62.20 18.87
N ASN A 22 -10.96 -63.41 18.76
CA ASN A 22 -12.28 -63.74 19.29
C ASN A 22 -12.31 -63.86 20.82
N TYR A 23 -11.22 -64.33 21.45
CA TYR A 23 -11.07 -64.39 22.90
C TYR A 23 -10.98 -63.00 23.54
N CYS A 24 -10.17 -62.10 22.96
CA CYS A 24 -10.08 -60.70 23.43
C CYS A 24 -11.38 -59.90 23.25
N ARG A 25 -12.21 -60.22 22.24
CA ARG A 25 -13.53 -59.59 22.06
C ARG A 25 -14.57 -60.02 23.10
N GLN A 26 -14.49 -61.24 23.62
CA GLN A 26 -15.43 -61.73 24.65
C GLN A 26 -15.06 -61.26 26.07
N VAL A 27 -13.77 -61.10 26.38
CA VAL A 27 -13.32 -60.65 27.71
C VAL A 27 -13.69 -59.18 28.00
N ASN A 28 -13.84 -58.34 26.96
CA ASN A 28 -14.22 -56.93 27.13
C ASN A 28 -15.72 -56.67 27.35
N LYS A 29 -16.57 -57.71 27.40
CA LYS A 29 -18.04 -57.57 27.51
C LYS A 29 -18.65 -58.04 28.84
N ASN A 30 -17.87 -58.49 29.83
CA ASN A 30 -18.45 -58.93 31.10
C ASN A 30 -17.52 -58.66 32.31
N PRO A 31 -17.89 -57.82 33.29
CA PRO A 31 -16.99 -57.40 34.37
C PRO A 31 -16.79 -58.42 35.51
N SER A 32 -17.30 -59.66 35.42
CA SER A 32 -17.32 -60.61 36.55
C SER A 32 -16.22 -61.66 36.57
N MET A 33 -15.23 -61.62 35.67
CA MET A 33 -14.15 -62.63 35.63
C MET A 33 -12.78 -62.04 36.02
N LYS A 34 -12.69 -61.51 37.25
CA LYS A 34 -11.42 -61.20 37.92
C LYS A 34 -11.31 -62.04 39.19
N LYS A 35 -10.83 -63.28 39.07
CA LYS A 35 -10.10 -64.04 40.11
C LYS A 35 -9.90 -65.49 39.65
N HIS A 36 -8.79 -65.76 38.96
CA HIS A 36 -7.96 -66.98 39.12
C HIS A 36 -7.02 -67.12 37.92
N ASN A 37 -5.71 -66.94 38.15
CA ASN A 37 -4.65 -67.89 37.77
C ASN A 37 -3.28 -67.20 37.73
N MET A 38 -2.71 -67.01 38.92
CA MET A 38 -1.34 -66.54 39.10
C MET A 38 -0.27 -67.63 38.86
N GLY A 39 -0.64 -68.79 38.31
CA GLY A 39 0.27 -69.92 38.06
C GLY A 39 0.79 -70.04 36.61
N LYS A 40 0.17 -69.36 35.63
CA LYS A 40 0.54 -69.51 34.21
C LYS A 40 1.49 -68.42 33.67
N GLN A 41 1.73 -67.36 34.43
CA GLN A 41 2.61 -66.26 34.00
C GLN A 41 4.10 -66.54 34.22
N LEU A 42 4.47 -67.43 35.16
CA LEU A 42 5.87 -67.71 35.48
C LEU A 42 6.58 -68.62 34.45
N ILE A 43 5.83 -69.52 33.79
CA ILE A 43 6.38 -70.44 32.77
C ILE A 43 6.61 -69.71 31.43
N TYR A 44 5.79 -68.70 31.12
CA TYR A 44 5.95 -67.88 29.91
C TYR A 44 7.16 -66.95 29.96
N LEU A 45 7.55 -66.46 31.15
CA LEU A 45 8.70 -65.56 31.32
C LEU A 45 10.03 -66.30 31.09
N ILE A 46 10.14 -67.56 31.50
CA ILE A 46 11.36 -68.37 31.36
C ILE A 46 11.59 -68.79 29.89
N PHE A 47 10.52 -68.98 29.12
CA PHE A 47 10.62 -69.31 27.69
C PHE A 47 10.98 -68.09 26.82
N LEU A 48 10.51 -66.88 27.18
CA LEU A 48 10.83 -65.64 26.48
C LEU A 48 12.30 -65.22 26.67
N VAL A 49 12.86 -65.41 27.87
CA VAL A 49 14.26 -65.04 28.18
C VAL A 49 15.26 -65.93 27.45
N LYS A 50 14.98 -67.23 27.26
CA LYS A 50 15.84 -68.14 26.48
C LYS A 50 15.81 -67.87 24.97
N LEU A 51 14.68 -67.40 24.44
CA LEU A 51 14.54 -67.04 23.02
C LEU A 51 15.23 -65.69 22.71
N LEU A 52 15.23 -64.77 23.66
CA LEU A 52 15.92 -63.49 23.55
C LEU A 52 17.46 -63.61 23.67
N MET A 53 17.98 -64.51 24.51
CA MET A 53 19.44 -64.70 24.64
C MET A 53 20.08 -65.46 23.45
N GLY A 54 19.33 -66.31 22.74
CA GLY A 54 19.83 -67.00 21.55
C GLY A 54 19.89 -66.14 20.28
N ALA A 55 19.03 -65.12 20.18
CA ALA A 55 18.99 -64.23 19.02
C ALA A 55 20.01 -63.07 19.09
N MET A 56 20.55 -62.75 20.27
CA MET A 56 21.51 -61.64 20.44
C MET A 56 22.95 -61.99 20.07
N ILE A 57 23.32 -63.26 19.89
CA ILE A 57 24.73 -63.65 19.66
C ILE A 57 25.07 -63.78 18.15
N GLN A 58 24.08 -63.84 17.25
CA GLN A 58 24.32 -63.95 15.81
C GLN A 58 24.14 -62.63 15.01
N ALA A 59 23.58 -61.58 15.62
CA ALA A 59 23.40 -60.26 14.97
C ALA A 59 24.59 -59.30 15.18
N ALA A 60 25.61 -59.71 15.96
CA ALA A 60 26.65 -58.81 16.44
C ALA A 60 27.89 -58.66 15.53
N THR A 61 27.88 -59.12 14.27
CA THR A 61 29.09 -59.03 13.41
C THR A 61 28.93 -58.36 12.04
N ASP A 62 27.72 -57.95 11.63
CA ASP A 62 27.54 -57.09 10.43
C ASP A 62 26.88 -55.72 10.70
N GLU A 63 26.20 -55.52 11.84
CA GLU A 63 25.65 -54.20 12.23
C GLU A 63 26.71 -53.23 12.80
N GLY A 64 27.86 -53.76 13.27
CA GLY A 64 28.92 -52.96 13.91
C GLY A 64 29.65 -51.99 12.97
N GLN A 65 29.68 -52.26 11.66
CA GLN A 65 30.36 -51.40 10.68
C GLN A 65 29.43 -50.34 10.06
N ALA A 66 28.15 -50.65 9.85
CA ALA A 66 27.17 -49.67 9.35
C ALA A 66 26.78 -48.64 10.43
N VAL A 67 26.57 -49.08 11.68
CA VAL A 67 26.22 -48.20 12.81
C VAL A 67 27.42 -47.32 13.23
N SER A 68 28.66 -47.80 13.05
CA SER A 68 29.86 -47.00 13.34
C SER A 68 30.15 -45.97 12.24
N ALA A 69 29.97 -46.31 10.96
CA ALA A 69 30.09 -45.34 9.86
C ALA A 69 29.03 -44.22 9.94
N GLU A 70 27.79 -44.57 10.30
CA GLU A 70 26.70 -43.61 10.45
C GLU A 70 26.87 -42.71 11.69
N LYS A 71 27.41 -43.26 12.81
CA LYS A 71 27.81 -42.49 14.00
C LYS A 71 29.03 -41.59 13.77
N VAL A 72 30.05 -42.05 13.03
CA VAL A 72 31.25 -41.27 12.71
C VAL A 72 30.94 -40.15 11.70
N ALA A 73 30.07 -40.41 10.72
CA ALA A 73 29.57 -39.36 9.83
C ALA A 73 28.64 -38.37 10.55
N SER A 74 27.86 -38.84 11.54
CA SER A 74 27.02 -37.99 12.40
C SER A 74 27.87 -37.10 13.32
N SER A 75 28.92 -37.64 13.94
CA SER A 75 29.82 -36.84 14.78
C SER A 75 30.58 -35.80 13.97
N ARG A 76 31.09 -36.13 12.77
CA ARG A 76 31.73 -35.14 11.87
C ARG A 76 30.79 -34.00 11.47
N ALA A 77 29.56 -34.29 11.04
CA ALA A 77 28.59 -33.26 10.66
C ALA A 77 28.21 -32.33 11.85
N ILE A 78 28.14 -32.87 13.08
CA ILE A 78 27.92 -32.09 14.30
C ILE A 78 29.17 -31.25 14.65
N THR A 79 30.38 -31.73 14.33
CA THR A 79 31.61 -30.96 14.57
C THR A 79 31.79 -29.83 13.55
N ASP A 80 31.33 -30.03 12.31
CA ASP A 80 31.48 -29.05 11.22
C ASP A 80 30.51 -27.86 11.36
N VAL A 81 29.26 -28.09 11.83
CA VAL A 81 28.28 -26.99 11.99
C VAL A 81 28.63 -26.04 13.13
N GLU A 82 29.15 -26.55 14.26
CA GLU A 82 29.52 -25.69 15.39
C GLU A 82 30.71 -24.77 15.06
N ILE A 83 31.61 -25.17 14.15
CA ILE A 83 32.66 -24.28 13.62
C ILE A 83 32.03 -23.07 12.93
N PHE A 84 30.95 -23.27 12.15
CA PHE A 84 30.25 -22.16 11.49
C PHE A 84 29.46 -21.30 12.46
N VAL A 85 28.86 -21.90 13.49
CA VAL A 85 28.20 -21.16 14.58
C VAL A 85 29.18 -20.25 15.29
N GLU A 86 30.34 -20.78 15.70
CA GLU A 86 31.36 -19.98 16.39
C GLU A 86 31.96 -18.90 15.48
N ARG A 87 32.19 -19.20 14.20
CA ARG A 87 32.60 -18.18 13.22
C ARG A 87 31.54 -17.09 13.03
N ALA A 88 30.26 -17.44 13.00
CA ALA A 88 29.18 -16.48 12.89
C ALA A 88 29.12 -15.53 14.09
N LYS A 89 29.33 -16.05 15.31
CA LYS A 89 29.45 -15.26 16.54
C LYS A 89 30.63 -14.29 16.48
N GLN A 90 31.81 -14.77 16.08
CA GLN A 90 33.01 -13.94 15.95
C GLN A 90 32.82 -12.80 14.95
N LEU A 91 32.15 -13.07 13.83
CA LEU A 91 31.82 -12.06 12.81
C LEU A 91 30.62 -11.17 13.19
N LYS A 92 29.99 -11.45 14.34
CA LYS A 92 28.76 -10.79 14.83
C LYS A 92 27.65 -10.75 13.79
N LEU A 93 27.46 -11.87 13.06
CA LEU A 93 26.51 -11.93 11.95
C LEU A 93 25.06 -11.65 12.39
N ALA A 94 24.68 -12.04 13.61
CA ALA A 94 23.35 -11.77 14.16
C ALA A 94 23.02 -10.27 14.31
N GLN A 95 24.04 -9.39 14.32
CA GLN A 95 23.88 -7.94 14.44
C GLN A 95 23.96 -7.23 13.08
N ARG A 96 24.23 -7.97 11.99
CA ARG A 96 24.39 -7.37 10.66
C ARG A 96 23.04 -6.99 10.07
N PRO A 97 22.92 -5.83 9.39
CA PRO A 97 21.67 -5.41 8.76
C PRO A 97 21.06 -6.45 7.83
N GLY A 98 21.88 -7.16 7.04
CA GLY A 98 21.38 -8.23 6.17
C GLY A 98 20.64 -9.35 6.91
N TRP A 99 21.12 -9.76 8.09
CA TRP A 99 20.45 -10.74 8.93
C TRP A 99 19.17 -10.19 9.55
N LEU A 100 19.27 -8.99 10.13
CA LEU A 100 18.15 -8.32 10.78
C LEU A 100 17.00 -8.05 9.81
N ASN A 101 17.29 -7.66 8.57
CA ASN A 101 16.29 -7.41 7.54
C ASN A 101 15.62 -8.69 7.06
N LEU A 102 16.36 -9.80 6.89
CA LEU A 102 15.80 -11.11 6.52
C LEU A 102 14.82 -11.64 7.56
N LEU A 103 14.99 -11.24 8.82
CA LEU A 103 14.12 -11.61 9.92
C LEU A 103 13.17 -10.49 10.33
N HIS A 104 13.12 -9.35 9.62
CA HIS A 104 12.26 -8.20 9.95
C HIS A 104 12.42 -7.66 11.39
N TYR A 105 13.63 -7.71 11.96
CA TYR A 105 13.90 -7.08 13.24
C TYR A 105 13.87 -5.56 13.16
N LYS A 106 13.21 -4.94 14.13
CA LYS A 106 13.14 -3.50 14.33
C LYS A 106 13.33 -3.16 15.81
N VAL A 107 13.81 -1.95 16.05
CA VAL A 107 13.86 -1.40 17.40
C VAL A 107 12.44 -1.01 17.81
N THR A 108 11.95 -1.59 18.90
CA THR A 108 10.64 -1.30 19.48
C THR A 108 10.66 0.05 20.19
N ARG A 109 9.49 0.51 20.68
CA ARG A 109 9.42 1.76 21.46
C ARG A 109 10.17 1.69 22.79
N THR A 110 10.37 0.49 23.34
CA THR A 110 11.16 0.26 24.56
C THR A 110 12.68 0.25 24.29
N GLY A 111 13.08 0.33 23.01
CA GLY A 111 14.48 0.28 22.59
C GLY A 111 15.02 -1.13 22.39
N GLU A 112 14.17 -2.15 22.56
CA GLU A 112 14.53 -3.56 22.37
C GLU A 112 14.46 -3.94 20.89
N LEU A 113 15.21 -4.94 20.48
CA LEU A 113 15.21 -5.44 19.11
C LEU A 113 14.26 -6.63 19.01
N GLU A 114 13.20 -6.51 18.22
CA GLU A 114 12.18 -7.55 18.06
C GLU A 114 11.79 -7.69 16.60
N SER A 115 11.56 -8.91 16.16
CA SER A 115 11.06 -9.19 14.82
C SER A 115 9.56 -8.90 14.73
N GLN A 116 9.19 -8.22 13.66
CA GLN A 116 7.80 -7.90 13.36
C GLN A 116 7.02 -9.06 12.72
N ALA A 117 7.64 -10.22 12.48
CA ALA A 117 6.91 -11.39 11.98
C ALA A 117 6.28 -12.15 13.16
N ASP A 118 4.96 -12.13 13.28
CA ASP A 118 4.24 -12.67 14.44
C ASP A 118 4.01 -14.19 14.38
N ASP A 119 4.17 -14.76 13.19
CA ASP A 119 3.94 -16.19 12.98
C ASP A 119 5.11 -17.04 13.46
N LYS A 120 4.87 -17.88 14.49
CA LYS A 120 5.88 -18.80 15.04
C LYS A 120 6.51 -19.73 14.00
N ARG A 121 5.81 -20.02 12.89
CA ARG A 121 6.33 -20.85 11.78
C ARG A 121 7.47 -20.18 11.01
N PHE A 122 7.68 -18.88 11.21
CA PHE A 122 8.79 -18.15 10.62
C PHE A 122 10.11 -18.37 11.37
N TYR A 123 10.10 -18.93 12.59
CA TYR A 123 11.31 -19.13 13.39
C TYR A 123 11.61 -20.61 13.59
N LEU A 124 12.90 -20.94 13.70
CA LEU A 124 13.37 -22.25 14.12
C LEU A 124 13.68 -22.30 15.63
N ALA A 125 14.14 -21.18 16.20
CA ALA A 125 14.33 -21.02 17.64
C ALA A 125 13.02 -20.62 18.33
N GLU A 126 12.76 -21.17 19.52
CA GLU A 126 11.55 -20.84 20.29
C GLU A 126 11.48 -19.34 20.68
N ASN A 127 12.63 -18.73 20.96
CA ASN A 127 12.78 -17.30 21.23
C ASN A 127 13.29 -16.51 20.00
N GLY A 128 13.20 -17.09 18.80
CA GLY A 128 13.73 -16.50 17.58
C GLY A 128 13.11 -15.16 17.22
N ALA A 129 11.92 -14.80 17.71
CA ALA A 129 11.35 -13.46 17.48
C ALA A 129 12.09 -12.35 18.24
N ALA A 130 12.67 -12.65 19.41
CA ALA A 130 13.33 -11.68 20.29
C ALA A 130 14.85 -11.83 20.33
N ASP A 131 15.41 -12.93 19.82
CA ASP A 131 16.84 -13.22 19.86
C ASP A 131 17.39 -13.58 18.46
N PRO A 132 17.97 -12.60 17.74
CA PRO A 132 18.54 -12.83 16.41
C PRO A 132 19.73 -13.77 16.41
N GLN A 133 20.43 -13.91 17.54
CA GLN A 133 21.55 -14.83 17.67
C GLN A 133 21.04 -16.26 17.81
N ALA A 134 20.04 -16.50 18.65
CA ALA A 134 19.42 -17.82 18.80
C ALA A 134 18.84 -18.34 17.47
N GLU A 135 18.13 -17.49 16.73
CA GLU A 135 17.58 -17.87 15.42
C GLU A 135 18.68 -18.20 14.41
N LEU A 136 19.77 -17.41 14.37
CA LEU A 136 20.90 -17.66 13.47
C LEU A 136 21.53 -19.03 13.72
N GLU A 137 21.73 -19.38 14.99
CA GLU A 137 22.28 -20.67 15.36
C GLU A 137 21.33 -21.83 15.03
N ALA A 138 20.03 -21.63 15.24
CA ALA A 138 19.00 -22.62 14.88
C ALA A 138 18.93 -22.83 13.35
N ASP A 139 19.03 -21.77 12.56
CA ASP A 139 19.11 -21.84 11.09
C ASP A 139 20.35 -22.63 10.64
N LEU A 140 21.54 -22.32 11.17
CA LEU A 140 22.75 -23.07 10.85
C LEU A 140 22.63 -24.54 11.22
N ARG A 141 22.23 -24.87 12.45
CA ARG A 141 22.04 -26.28 12.87
C ARG A 141 20.97 -26.98 12.04
N GLY A 142 19.89 -26.28 11.71
CA GLY A 142 18.80 -26.77 10.88
C GLY A 142 19.21 -27.10 9.45
N PHE A 143 20.07 -26.28 8.83
CA PHE A 143 20.58 -26.53 7.47
C PHE A 143 21.45 -27.78 7.35
N PHE A 144 22.11 -28.20 8.43
CA PHE A 144 22.92 -29.42 8.49
C PHE A 144 22.17 -30.63 9.06
N SER A 145 20.89 -30.46 9.42
CA SER A 145 20.08 -31.56 9.94
C SER A 145 19.84 -32.64 8.88
N ARG A 146 19.54 -33.87 9.32
CA ARG A 146 19.22 -35.00 8.43
C ARG A 146 17.71 -35.23 8.25
N GLN A 147 16.87 -34.32 8.75
CA GLN A 147 15.42 -34.51 8.69
C GLN A 147 14.86 -34.09 7.33
N PRO A 148 14.26 -35.01 6.54
CA PRO A 148 13.91 -34.73 5.15
C PRO A 148 12.60 -33.94 4.99
N ALA A 149 11.64 -34.09 5.91
CA ALA A 149 10.34 -33.43 5.80
C ALA A 149 10.41 -32.01 6.38
N GLY A 150 10.01 -31.00 5.58
CA GLY A 150 10.01 -29.60 6.04
C GLY A 150 11.42 -29.05 6.30
N HIS A 151 12.44 -29.55 5.59
CA HIS A 151 13.83 -29.21 5.85
C HIS A 151 14.10 -27.69 5.77
N PRO A 152 14.83 -27.10 6.74
CA PRO A 152 15.17 -25.67 6.76
C PRO A 152 15.78 -25.12 5.46
N GLN A 153 16.64 -25.87 4.75
CA GLN A 153 17.17 -25.47 3.44
C GLN A 153 16.07 -25.16 2.39
N CYS A 154 14.93 -25.85 2.48
CA CYS A 154 13.80 -25.65 1.59
C CYS A 154 12.83 -24.58 2.10
N LEU A 155 12.80 -24.30 3.40
CA LEU A 155 11.95 -23.29 4.01
C LEU A 155 12.58 -21.89 3.91
N PHE A 156 13.88 -21.78 4.22
CA PHE A 156 14.61 -20.53 4.37
C PHE A 156 15.77 -20.35 3.35
N PRO A 157 15.49 -20.37 2.03
CA PRO A 157 16.53 -20.27 1.01
C PRO A 157 17.25 -18.91 0.94
N ALA A 158 16.63 -17.82 1.41
CA ALA A 158 17.24 -16.49 1.44
C ALA A 158 18.22 -16.38 2.61
N ARG A 159 17.84 -16.88 3.79
CA ARG A 159 18.72 -17.00 4.97
C ARG A 159 19.89 -17.91 4.68
N LEU A 160 19.63 -19.09 4.10
CA LEU A 160 20.67 -20.02 3.66
C LEU A 160 21.65 -19.36 2.68
N HIS A 161 21.15 -18.67 1.66
CA HIS A 161 21.99 -18.00 0.68
C HIS A 161 22.87 -16.93 1.32
N TRP A 162 22.31 -16.09 2.19
CA TRP A 162 23.03 -15.04 2.87
C TRP A 162 24.11 -15.61 3.79
N LEU A 163 23.76 -16.54 4.69
CA LEU A 163 24.72 -17.17 5.61
C LEU A 163 25.85 -17.89 4.86
N ASN A 164 25.54 -18.60 3.77
CA ASN A 164 26.56 -19.24 2.96
C ASN A 164 27.51 -18.22 2.28
N ARG A 165 27.02 -17.05 1.87
CA ARG A 165 27.92 -15.99 1.36
C ARG A 165 28.88 -15.46 2.43
N GLN A 166 28.47 -15.41 3.70
CA GLN A 166 29.30 -14.93 4.80
C GLN A 166 30.31 -15.99 5.29
N LEU A 167 29.93 -17.26 5.28
CA LEU A 167 30.66 -18.34 5.95
C LEU A 167 31.29 -19.37 5.00
N ASN A 168 30.84 -19.43 3.74
CA ASN A 168 31.32 -20.32 2.69
C ASN A 168 31.27 -21.82 3.06
N PHE A 169 30.10 -22.31 3.46
CA PHE A 169 29.89 -23.70 3.92
C PHE A 169 29.20 -24.61 2.89
N GLY A 170 28.84 -24.10 1.71
CA GLY A 170 27.96 -24.79 0.76
C GLY A 170 28.47 -26.16 0.28
N ALA A 171 29.78 -26.38 0.24
CA ALA A 171 30.37 -27.67 -0.13
C ALA A 171 30.18 -28.78 0.93
N GLN A 172 29.88 -28.40 2.17
CA GLN A 172 29.75 -29.30 3.32
C GLN A 172 28.28 -29.57 3.67
N MET A 173 27.36 -28.94 2.94
CA MET A 173 25.94 -29.01 3.21
C MET A 173 25.36 -30.35 2.74
N PRO A 174 24.46 -30.98 3.52
CA PRO A 174 23.81 -32.21 3.08
C PRO A 174 22.94 -31.94 1.84
N PRO A 175 22.94 -32.83 0.83
CA PRO A 175 22.15 -32.65 -0.37
C PRO A 175 20.66 -32.87 -0.08
N ILE A 176 19.85 -31.83 -0.25
CA ILE A 176 18.39 -31.88 -0.06
C ILE A 176 17.68 -31.49 -1.36
N ASP A 177 16.76 -32.33 -1.81
CA ASP A 177 15.94 -32.03 -3.00
C ASP A 177 14.69 -31.20 -2.64
N CYS A 178 14.80 -29.89 -2.82
CA CYS A 178 13.70 -28.96 -2.61
C CYS A 178 12.82 -28.79 -3.86
N LYS A 179 12.11 -29.84 -4.29
CA LYS A 179 11.28 -29.84 -5.53
C LYS A 179 10.39 -28.60 -5.70
N LYS A 180 9.63 -28.23 -4.67
CA LYS A 180 8.70 -27.07 -4.73
C LYS A 180 9.45 -25.74 -4.87
N LEU A 181 10.56 -25.57 -4.16
CA LEU A 181 11.41 -24.39 -4.24
C LEU A 181 12.08 -24.28 -5.62
N ASN A 182 12.57 -25.40 -6.16
CA ASN A 182 13.20 -25.45 -7.47
C ASN A 182 12.20 -25.08 -8.58
N TRP A 183 10.96 -25.59 -8.48
CA TRP A 183 9.86 -25.18 -9.36
C TRP A 183 9.55 -23.68 -9.24
N TRP A 184 9.47 -23.15 -8.03
CA TRP A 184 9.27 -21.72 -7.78
C TRP A 184 10.35 -20.85 -8.43
N LYS A 185 11.63 -21.18 -8.19
CA LYS A 185 12.77 -20.46 -8.78
C LYS A 185 12.74 -20.47 -10.30
N LYS A 186 12.32 -21.58 -10.92
CA LYS A 186 12.21 -21.70 -12.38
C LYS A 186 11.04 -20.87 -12.94
N LYS A 187 9.92 -20.77 -12.22
CA LYS A 187 8.75 -20.01 -12.68
C LYS A 187 8.92 -18.51 -12.46
N PHE A 188 9.67 -18.11 -11.44
CA PHE A 188 9.92 -16.73 -11.05
C PHE A 188 11.06 -16.10 -11.86
N GLU A 189 10.91 -16.07 -13.19
CA GLU A 189 11.81 -15.36 -14.10
C GLU A 189 11.42 -13.88 -14.17
N VAL A 190 12.21 -13.02 -13.52
CA VAL A 190 11.94 -11.58 -13.39
C VAL A 190 13.14 -10.80 -13.91
N LYS A 191 12.92 -9.95 -14.90
CA LYS A 191 13.96 -9.09 -15.48
C LYS A 191 14.13 -7.80 -14.69
N GLN A 192 13.02 -7.23 -14.21
CA GLN A 192 13.00 -5.91 -13.60
C GLN A 192 11.87 -5.82 -12.59
N LEU A 193 12.03 -4.95 -11.58
CA LEU A 193 10.98 -4.61 -10.65
C LEU A 193 10.50 -3.19 -10.91
N THR A 194 9.19 -2.99 -10.85
CA THR A 194 8.57 -1.67 -10.94
C THR A 194 7.66 -1.47 -9.74
N LEU A 195 7.90 -0.42 -8.95
CA LEU A 195 7.01 -0.04 -7.87
C LEU A 195 5.81 0.72 -8.47
N LEU A 196 4.60 0.25 -8.21
CA LEU A 196 3.38 0.93 -8.63
C LEU A 196 2.82 1.71 -7.45
N PHE A 197 2.45 2.97 -7.69
CA PHE A 197 1.81 3.84 -6.71
C PHE A 197 0.51 4.42 -7.29
N PRO A 198 -0.63 3.76 -7.05
CA PRO A 198 -1.93 4.37 -7.28
C PRO A 198 -2.17 5.56 -6.32
N THR A 199 -2.54 6.72 -6.86
CA THR A 199 -2.83 7.95 -6.09
C THR A 199 -4.05 7.80 -5.18
N MET A 200 -4.18 8.55 -4.08
CA MET A 200 -5.28 8.40 -3.10
C MET A 200 -6.69 8.32 -3.72
N TYR A 201 -7.55 7.44 -3.17
CA TYR A 201 -8.97 7.34 -3.52
C TYR A 201 -9.85 7.38 -2.29
N LEU A 202 -10.49 8.53 -2.11
CA LEU A 202 -11.19 8.89 -0.88
C LEU A 202 -12.52 8.16 -0.67
N ASP A 203 -13.10 7.56 -1.70
CA ASP A 203 -14.40 6.91 -1.59
C ASP A 203 -14.33 5.48 -1.02
N ASN A 204 -13.13 4.89 -0.93
CA ASN A 204 -12.90 3.57 -0.36
C ASN A 204 -11.88 3.65 0.81
N PRO A 205 -12.27 3.33 2.06
CA PRO A 205 -11.41 3.43 3.24
C PRO A 205 -10.12 2.61 3.13
N ALA A 206 -10.20 1.43 2.53
CA ALA A 206 -9.06 0.53 2.36
C ALA A 206 -7.98 1.11 1.43
N SER A 207 -8.37 2.09 0.59
CA SER A 207 -7.59 2.69 -0.49
C SER A 207 -7.31 4.18 -0.27
N MET A 208 -7.91 4.78 0.76
CA MET A 208 -7.95 6.22 1.03
C MET A 208 -6.57 6.86 1.19
N PHE A 209 -5.60 6.12 1.73
CA PHE A 209 -4.25 6.63 2.01
C PHE A 209 -3.25 6.41 0.87
N GLY A 210 -3.66 5.80 -0.24
CA GLY A 210 -2.73 5.27 -1.25
C GLY A 210 -2.44 3.78 -1.04
N HIS A 211 -1.89 3.14 -2.07
CA HIS A 211 -1.34 1.78 -1.96
C HIS A 211 -0.05 1.71 -2.77
N THR A 212 0.82 0.78 -2.44
CA THR A 212 2.02 0.50 -3.24
C THR A 212 2.06 -0.98 -3.61
N PHE A 213 2.52 -1.29 -4.81
CA PHE A 213 2.72 -2.65 -5.30
C PHE A 213 4.13 -2.80 -5.86
N ILE A 214 4.64 -4.03 -5.94
CA ILE A 214 5.82 -4.35 -6.76
C ILE A 214 5.37 -5.21 -7.93
N ARG A 215 5.51 -4.72 -9.15
CA ARG A 215 5.31 -5.50 -10.38
C ARG A 215 6.61 -6.22 -10.75
N PHE A 216 6.49 -7.48 -11.11
CA PHE A 216 7.57 -8.32 -11.60
C PHE A 216 7.56 -8.35 -13.12
N ASP A 217 8.44 -7.55 -13.74
CA ASP A 217 8.47 -7.35 -15.18
C ASP A 217 9.26 -8.48 -15.87
N ARG A 218 8.63 -9.07 -16.89
CA ARG A 218 9.17 -10.16 -17.70
C ARG A 218 9.86 -9.63 -18.96
N ASP A 219 10.65 -10.46 -19.62
CA ASP A 219 11.37 -10.11 -20.85
C ASP A 219 10.54 -10.36 -22.14
N ASP A 220 9.29 -10.80 -22.01
CA ASP A 220 8.41 -11.14 -23.14
C ASP A 220 7.65 -9.93 -23.72
N GLY A 221 7.85 -8.73 -23.15
CA GLY A 221 7.20 -7.49 -23.56
C GLY A 221 5.71 -7.39 -23.21
N ASN A 222 5.11 -8.42 -22.59
CA ASN A 222 3.69 -8.42 -22.25
C ASN A 222 3.47 -8.07 -20.77
N LEU A 223 3.42 -6.77 -20.50
CA LEU A 223 3.19 -6.24 -19.16
C LEU A 223 1.92 -6.78 -18.50
N LEU A 224 0.83 -7.00 -19.25
CA LEU A 224 -0.46 -7.45 -18.68
C LEU A 224 -0.41 -8.87 -18.08
N LEU A 225 0.53 -9.70 -18.53
CA LEU A 225 0.78 -11.04 -17.99
C LEU A 225 1.74 -11.04 -16.80
N SER A 226 2.26 -9.87 -16.42
CA SER A 226 3.12 -9.72 -15.25
C SER A 226 2.32 -9.93 -13.95
N GLN A 227 3.05 -10.18 -12.86
CA GLN A 227 2.47 -10.35 -11.53
C GLN A 227 2.76 -9.14 -10.65
N THR A 228 1.87 -8.85 -9.70
CA THR A 228 2.04 -7.80 -8.69
C THR A 228 2.07 -8.41 -7.30
N LEU A 229 3.00 -7.94 -6.48
CA LEU A 229 3.06 -8.18 -5.04
C LEU A 229 2.38 -7.01 -4.31
N SER A 230 1.51 -7.34 -3.37
CA SER A 230 0.93 -6.41 -2.39
C SER A 230 1.03 -6.98 -0.99
N TYR A 231 0.83 -6.12 0.01
CA TYR A 231 0.65 -6.51 1.39
C TYR A 231 -0.64 -5.85 1.91
N ALA A 232 -1.56 -6.65 2.44
CA ALA A 232 -2.87 -6.16 2.87
C ALA A 232 -3.41 -6.96 4.05
N ALA A 233 -4.40 -6.39 4.74
CA ALA A 233 -5.16 -7.08 5.77
C ALA A 233 -5.91 -8.28 5.20
N ALA A 234 -5.73 -9.45 5.81
CA ALA A 234 -6.49 -10.66 5.53
C ALA A 234 -7.78 -10.65 6.37
N THR A 235 -8.85 -10.05 5.84
CA THR A 235 -10.15 -9.91 6.54
C THR A 235 -10.97 -11.19 6.61
N GLY A 236 -10.52 -12.28 5.98
CA GLY A 236 -11.20 -13.58 6.02
C GLY A 236 -12.61 -13.61 5.40
N GLY A 237 -12.98 -12.58 4.63
CA GLY A 237 -14.33 -12.42 4.08
C GLY A 237 -15.34 -11.75 5.02
N ASN A 238 -14.91 -11.25 6.18
CA ASN A 238 -15.78 -10.49 7.08
C ASN A 238 -16.12 -9.12 6.47
N THR A 239 -17.42 -8.83 6.34
CA THR A 239 -17.95 -7.51 5.96
C THR A 239 -18.09 -6.63 7.21
N ASP A 240 -16.95 -6.22 7.79
CA ASP A 240 -16.98 -5.24 8.86
C ASP A 240 -17.56 -3.90 8.33
N SER A 241 -18.36 -3.19 9.13
CA SER A 241 -18.88 -1.87 8.75
C SER A 241 -17.72 -0.86 8.62
N PHE A 242 -17.90 0.22 7.85
CA PHE A 242 -16.88 1.27 7.64
C PHE A 242 -16.17 1.70 8.94
N LEU A 243 -16.94 1.94 10.01
CA LEU A 243 -16.41 2.38 11.30
C LEU A 243 -15.61 1.28 12.00
N VAL A 244 -16.09 0.03 11.98
CA VAL A 244 -15.42 -1.11 12.62
C VAL A 244 -14.14 -1.47 11.86
N TYR A 245 -14.19 -1.49 10.52
CA TYR A 245 -13.02 -1.71 9.67
C TYR A 245 -11.94 -0.64 9.90
N SER A 246 -12.35 0.63 9.92
CA SER A 246 -11.43 1.74 10.18
C SER A 246 -10.83 1.67 11.58
N TRP A 247 -11.64 1.41 12.61
CA TRP A 247 -11.16 1.32 14.00
C TRP A 247 -10.21 0.13 14.23
N LYS A 248 -10.59 -1.07 13.74
CA LYS A 248 -9.72 -2.25 13.79
C LYS A 248 -8.43 -2.01 13.02
N GLY A 249 -8.50 -1.39 11.86
CA GLY A 249 -7.33 -1.01 11.06
C GLY A 249 -6.36 -0.06 11.78
N ILE A 250 -6.89 0.91 12.53
CA ILE A 250 -6.09 1.83 13.34
C ILE A 250 -5.41 1.09 14.51
N MET A 251 -6.12 0.15 15.15
CA MET A 251 -5.67 -0.54 16.35
C MET A 251 -4.92 -1.86 16.10
N GLY A 252 -4.66 -2.24 14.85
CA GLY A 252 -3.92 -3.48 14.53
C GLY A 252 -4.77 -4.76 14.55
N GLY A 253 -6.08 -4.66 14.42
CA GLY A 253 -7.03 -5.76 14.59
C GLY A 253 -7.13 -6.75 13.42
N TYR A 254 -6.24 -6.68 12.42
CA TYR A 254 -6.23 -7.60 11.28
C TYR A 254 -4.85 -8.22 11.06
N PRO A 255 -4.78 -9.54 10.78
CA PRO A 255 -3.54 -10.15 10.31
C PRO A 255 -3.26 -9.68 8.88
N GLY A 256 -2.07 -9.16 8.63
CA GLY A 256 -1.59 -8.81 7.30
C GLY A 256 -0.79 -9.94 6.66
N ARG A 257 -0.88 -10.05 5.33
CA ARG A 257 -0.10 -11.02 4.54
C ARG A 257 0.26 -10.48 3.17
N PHE A 258 1.26 -11.10 2.54
CA PHE A 258 1.63 -10.82 1.16
C PHE A 258 0.72 -11.57 0.18
N PHE A 259 0.32 -10.88 -0.89
CA PHE A 259 -0.50 -11.42 -1.97
C PHE A 259 0.21 -11.22 -3.30
N ILE A 260 0.16 -12.26 -4.16
CA ILE A 260 0.65 -12.20 -5.53
C ILE A 260 -0.55 -12.38 -6.45
N ASN A 261 -0.90 -11.31 -7.17
CA ASN A 261 -2.03 -11.27 -8.10
C ASN A 261 -1.54 -10.97 -9.51
N ALA A 262 -2.43 -11.11 -10.50
CA ALA A 262 -2.10 -10.71 -11.86
C ALA A 262 -2.13 -9.17 -12.00
N TYR A 263 -1.23 -8.61 -12.80
CA TYR A 263 -1.16 -7.15 -12.96
C TYR A 263 -2.43 -6.56 -13.59
N PHE A 264 -3.09 -7.26 -14.51
CA PHE A 264 -4.36 -6.80 -15.08
C PHE A 264 -5.47 -6.64 -14.03
N GLU A 265 -5.49 -7.47 -12.98
CA GLU A 265 -6.44 -7.33 -11.86
C GLU A 265 -6.14 -6.07 -11.05
N THR A 266 -4.85 -5.74 -10.88
CA THR A 266 -4.44 -4.48 -10.24
C THR A 266 -4.86 -3.27 -11.07
N LEU A 267 -4.72 -3.34 -12.40
CA LEU A 267 -5.20 -2.27 -13.28
C LEU A 267 -6.72 -2.13 -13.23
N GLN A 268 -7.44 -3.25 -13.31
CA GLN A 268 -8.90 -3.25 -13.26
C GLN A 268 -9.42 -2.63 -11.97
N GLU A 269 -8.88 -3.02 -10.82
CA GLU A 269 -9.30 -2.46 -9.52
C GLU A 269 -8.95 -0.98 -9.40
N TYR A 270 -7.68 -0.60 -9.59
CA TYR A 270 -7.22 0.73 -9.22
C TYR A 270 -7.39 1.77 -10.32
N SER A 271 -7.11 1.43 -11.59
CA SER A 271 -7.23 2.35 -12.73
C SER A 271 -8.66 2.41 -13.27
N ASP A 272 -9.35 1.28 -13.35
CA ASP A 272 -10.62 1.21 -14.10
C ASP A 272 -11.86 1.24 -13.19
N ILE A 273 -11.77 0.70 -11.98
CA ILE A 273 -12.86 0.74 -10.97
C ILE A 273 -12.70 1.96 -10.07
N GLU A 274 -11.57 2.11 -9.38
CA GLU A 274 -11.31 3.25 -8.48
C GLU A 274 -10.91 4.54 -9.22
N GLN A 275 -10.64 4.48 -10.53
CA GLN A 275 -10.32 5.64 -11.39
C GLN A 275 -9.09 6.44 -10.92
N ARG A 276 -8.08 5.74 -10.43
CA ARG A 276 -6.86 6.33 -9.88
C ARG A 276 -5.76 6.36 -10.90
N ASP A 277 -5.05 7.48 -10.92
CA ASP A 277 -3.79 7.55 -11.63
C ASP A 277 -2.77 6.64 -10.96
N ILE A 278 -1.89 6.04 -11.75
CA ILE A 278 -0.84 5.15 -11.27
C ILE A 278 0.51 5.70 -11.71
N TRP A 279 1.39 5.90 -10.74
CA TRP A 279 2.80 6.15 -11.02
C TRP A 279 3.59 4.84 -10.98
N GLU A 280 4.33 4.58 -12.04
CA GLU A 280 5.18 3.39 -12.18
C GLU A 280 6.64 3.83 -12.06
N TYR A 281 7.33 3.33 -11.03
CA TYR A 281 8.73 3.63 -10.74
C TYR A 281 9.58 2.40 -11.01
N THR A 282 10.26 2.41 -12.14
CA THR A 282 11.19 1.34 -12.48
C THR A 282 12.38 1.35 -11.52
N LEU A 283 12.63 0.24 -10.84
CA LEU A 283 13.68 0.15 -9.82
C LEU A 283 15.01 -0.27 -10.44
N ASN A 284 16.12 0.34 -9.98
CA ASN A 284 17.47 0.08 -10.46
C ASN A 284 18.15 -1.13 -9.80
N LEU A 285 17.41 -2.22 -9.60
CA LEU A 285 17.94 -3.43 -8.97
C LEU A 285 18.61 -4.34 -9.99
N ASN A 286 19.73 -4.96 -9.60
CA ASN A 286 20.40 -5.96 -10.42
C ASN A 286 19.82 -7.37 -10.19
N GLN A 287 20.15 -8.31 -11.08
CA GLN A 287 19.62 -9.68 -11.02
C GLN A 287 19.95 -10.44 -9.73
N ARG A 288 21.06 -10.15 -9.05
CA ARG A 288 21.41 -10.78 -7.77
C ARG A 288 20.48 -10.28 -6.65
N GLU A 289 20.16 -8.99 -6.66
CA GLU A 289 19.25 -8.35 -5.72
C GLU A 289 17.82 -8.87 -5.91
N ILE A 290 17.35 -8.94 -7.16
CA ILE A 290 16.04 -9.51 -7.52
C ILE A 290 15.95 -10.99 -7.08
N ALA A 291 17.01 -11.77 -7.33
CA ALA A 291 17.05 -13.17 -6.91
C ALA A 291 17.03 -13.34 -5.38
N GLN A 292 17.63 -12.42 -4.63
CA GLN A 292 17.57 -12.45 -3.17
C GLN A 292 16.15 -12.15 -2.67
N LEU A 293 15.50 -11.14 -3.24
CA LEU A 293 14.10 -10.86 -2.96
C LEU A 293 13.20 -12.07 -3.27
N ALA A 294 13.37 -12.70 -4.43
CA ALA A 294 12.60 -13.88 -4.83
C ALA A 294 12.76 -15.06 -3.86
N ARG A 295 13.96 -15.26 -3.29
CA ARG A 295 14.18 -16.25 -2.24
C ARG A 295 13.44 -15.88 -0.97
N HIS A 296 13.46 -14.60 -0.59
CA HIS A 296 12.83 -14.18 0.66
C HIS A 296 11.31 -14.17 0.57
N LEU A 297 10.73 -13.80 -0.58
CA LEU A 297 9.30 -13.94 -0.83
C LEU A 297 8.81 -15.38 -0.68
N TRP A 298 9.66 -16.38 -0.96
CA TRP A 298 9.34 -17.78 -0.68
C TRP A 298 9.24 -18.09 0.81
N GLU A 299 10.06 -17.47 1.65
CA GLU A 299 10.06 -17.61 3.12
C GLU A 299 8.81 -16.99 3.74
N LEU A 300 8.29 -15.91 3.13
CA LEU A 300 7.14 -15.16 3.63
C LEU A 300 5.78 -15.74 3.25
N ARG A 301 5.73 -16.82 2.47
CA ARG A 301 4.46 -17.38 1.97
C ARG A 301 3.59 -17.89 3.11
N GLY A 302 2.47 -17.21 3.32
CA GLY A 302 1.50 -17.58 4.36
C GLY A 302 1.97 -17.27 5.78
N ILE A 303 3.01 -16.45 5.94
CA ILE A 303 3.45 -15.86 7.19
C ILE A 303 2.63 -14.60 7.46
N HIS A 304 2.19 -14.44 8.70
CA HIS A 304 1.39 -13.31 9.15
C HIS A 304 2.26 -12.28 9.85
N PHE A 305 1.81 -11.03 9.72
CA PHE A 305 2.36 -9.85 10.36
C PHE A 305 1.17 -9.03 10.86
N ASP A 306 1.29 -8.32 11.98
CA ASP A 306 0.27 -7.39 12.43
C ASP A 306 0.12 -6.23 11.42
N TYR A 307 -1.13 -5.92 11.06
CA TYR A 307 -1.45 -4.88 10.08
C TYR A 307 -2.03 -3.66 10.78
N TYR A 308 -1.30 -2.54 10.79
CA TYR A 308 -1.84 -1.24 11.19
C TYR A 308 -2.01 -0.32 9.97
N PHE A 309 -3.02 0.54 9.98
CA PHE A 309 -3.29 1.46 8.87
C PHE A 309 -2.22 2.54 8.74
N PHE A 310 -1.79 3.08 9.88
CA PHE A 310 -0.85 4.19 9.91
C PHE A 310 0.61 3.74 9.96
N ARG A 311 0.91 2.56 10.50
CA ARG A 311 2.27 2.02 10.66
C ARG A 311 2.30 0.57 10.19
N GLU A 312 3.42 0.05 9.71
CA GLU A 312 3.49 -1.37 9.27
C GLU A 312 2.48 -1.78 8.17
N ASN A 313 2.01 -0.80 7.38
CA ASN A 313 1.08 -1.01 6.28
C ASN A 313 1.77 -1.51 5.00
N CYS A 314 0.99 -1.57 3.91
CA CYS A 314 1.46 -1.99 2.57
C CYS A 314 2.77 -1.33 2.13
N ALA A 315 2.87 -0.01 2.29
CA ALA A 315 4.02 0.76 1.85
C ALA A 315 5.26 0.47 2.69
N TYR A 316 5.10 0.39 4.01
CA TYR A 316 6.18 0.02 4.92
C TYR A 316 6.72 -1.39 4.63
N ARG A 317 5.84 -2.37 4.47
CA ARG A 317 6.26 -3.77 4.26
C ARG A 317 7.00 -3.93 2.95
N LEU A 318 6.56 -3.27 1.88
CA LEU A 318 7.28 -3.31 0.60
C LEU A 318 8.65 -2.61 0.68
N LEU A 319 8.80 -1.52 1.45
CA LEU A 319 10.14 -0.94 1.71
C LEU A 319 11.07 -1.95 2.40
N SER A 320 10.57 -2.68 3.40
CA SER A 320 11.41 -3.66 4.11
C SER A 320 11.89 -4.80 3.20
N LEU A 321 11.13 -5.14 2.16
CA LEU A 321 11.58 -6.08 1.15
C LEU A 321 12.70 -5.53 0.25
N LEU A 322 12.73 -4.22 -0.01
CA LEU A 322 13.82 -3.60 -0.74
C LEU A 322 15.13 -3.61 0.07
N ASP A 323 15.04 -3.47 1.41
CA ASP A 323 16.19 -3.59 2.31
C ASP A 323 16.81 -5.01 2.29
N VAL A 324 15.99 -6.04 2.03
CA VAL A 324 16.45 -7.41 1.81
C VAL A 324 17.07 -7.60 0.43
N ALA A 325 16.54 -6.92 -0.59
CA ALA A 325 17.06 -7.00 -1.95
C ALA A 325 18.45 -6.35 -2.09
N ARG A 326 18.64 -5.15 -1.52
CA ARG A 326 19.91 -4.41 -1.52
C ARG A 326 20.34 -4.10 -0.09
N GLU A 327 21.30 -4.87 0.41
CA GLU A 327 21.85 -4.65 1.75
C GLU A 327 22.48 -3.25 1.88
N GLY A 328 22.15 -2.54 2.96
CA GLY A 328 22.75 -1.25 3.31
C GLY A 328 21.96 0.00 2.91
N ILE A 329 20.86 -0.11 2.14
CA ILE A 329 20.00 1.05 1.85
C ILE A 329 19.19 1.51 3.08
N ASN A 330 18.84 0.58 3.98
CA ASN A 330 18.17 0.80 5.26
C ASN A 330 16.93 1.73 5.19
N THR A 331 16.13 1.60 4.14
CA THR A 331 14.94 2.43 3.89
C THR A 331 13.82 2.20 4.91
N SER A 332 13.74 1.01 5.54
CA SER A 332 12.70 0.68 6.51
C SER A 332 13.18 0.59 7.96
N MET A 333 14.50 0.57 8.21
CA MET A 333 15.04 0.38 9.58
C MET A 333 14.90 1.63 10.47
N ASN A 334 14.85 2.83 9.88
CA ASN A 334 14.75 4.10 10.62
C ASN A 334 13.69 5.06 10.07
N ALA A 335 13.07 4.76 8.93
CA ALA A 335 11.98 5.56 8.40
C ALA A 335 10.66 5.13 9.05
N HIS A 336 9.80 6.08 9.39
CA HIS A 336 8.40 5.84 9.78
C HIS A 336 8.14 5.25 11.19
N PRO A 337 8.73 5.79 12.29
CA PRO A 337 8.50 5.28 13.65
C PRO A 337 7.06 5.46 14.15
N LEU A 338 6.35 6.48 13.64
CA LEU A 338 4.99 6.84 14.05
C LEU A 338 3.96 6.50 12.98
N TYR A 339 4.28 6.77 11.70
CA TYR A 339 3.40 6.50 10.57
C TYR A 339 4.25 6.25 9.31
N ALA A 340 3.72 5.49 8.34
CA ALA A 340 4.30 5.24 7.03
C ALA A 340 3.28 5.61 5.94
N ILE A 341 3.42 6.79 5.33
CA ILE A 341 2.51 7.20 4.25
C ILE A 341 3.05 6.68 2.93
N PRO A 342 2.21 6.10 2.05
CA PRO A 342 2.64 5.58 0.75
C PRO A 342 3.45 6.54 -0.12
N VAL A 343 3.14 7.85 -0.16
CA VAL A 343 3.96 8.80 -0.93
C VAL A 343 5.33 9.04 -0.30
N ASP A 344 5.44 8.98 1.03
CA ASP A 344 6.72 9.12 1.73
C ASP A 344 7.65 7.94 1.46
N THR A 345 7.11 6.74 1.27
CA THR A 345 7.92 5.58 0.89
C THR A 345 8.47 5.71 -0.53
N VAL A 346 7.73 6.35 -1.45
CA VAL A 346 8.24 6.72 -2.78
C VAL A 346 9.39 7.73 -2.65
N ARG A 347 9.27 8.71 -1.74
CA ARG A 347 10.37 9.65 -1.44
C ARG A 347 11.60 8.94 -0.88
N ASP A 348 11.42 7.93 -0.04
CA ASP A 348 12.54 7.18 0.53
C ASP A 348 13.29 6.35 -0.51
N ILE A 349 12.59 5.67 -1.43
CA ILE A 349 13.26 4.97 -2.53
C ILE A 349 13.94 5.94 -3.49
N GLN A 350 13.40 7.16 -3.67
CA GLN A 350 14.08 8.20 -4.44
C GLN A 350 15.37 8.65 -3.76
N ARG A 351 15.34 8.94 -2.45
CA ARG A 351 16.51 9.33 -1.65
C ARG A 351 17.57 8.23 -1.63
N ALA A 352 17.17 6.96 -1.60
CA ALA A 352 18.05 5.81 -1.72
C ALA A 352 18.61 5.60 -3.13
N GLY A 353 18.22 6.43 -4.10
CA GLY A 353 18.67 6.33 -5.49
C GLY A 353 18.20 5.06 -6.18
N LEU A 354 17.01 4.54 -5.83
CA LEU A 354 16.48 3.30 -6.40
C LEU A 354 15.66 3.50 -7.67
N ILE A 355 15.22 4.71 -7.98
CA ILE A 355 14.36 4.99 -9.14
C ILE A 355 15.22 5.19 -10.40
N ALA A 356 15.08 4.30 -11.38
CA ALA A 356 15.69 4.41 -12.70
C ALA A 356 14.85 5.27 -13.66
N ALA A 357 13.54 5.07 -13.67
CA ALA A 357 12.61 5.78 -14.55
C ALA A 357 11.24 5.96 -13.87
N ARG A 358 10.48 6.96 -14.34
CA ARG A 358 9.11 7.26 -13.91
C ARG A 358 8.19 7.19 -15.11
N HIS A 359 7.04 6.55 -14.95
CA HIS A 359 6.00 6.50 -15.97
C HIS A 359 4.65 6.82 -15.35
N TYR A 360 3.97 7.83 -15.90
CA TYR A 360 2.62 8.22 -15.48
C TYR A 360 1.59 7.44 -16.31
N ARG A 361 0.72 6.69 -15.62
CA ARG A 361 -0.43 6.03 -16.21
C ARG A 361 -1.70 6.75 -15.75
N PRO A 362 -2.35 7.55 -16.62
CA PRO A 362 -3.59 8.22 -16.27
C PRO A 362 -4.73 7.21 -16.12
N SER A 363 -5.64 7.47 -15.17
CA SER A 363 -6.91 6.75 -15.07
C SER A 363 -7.84 7.06 -16.24
N ALA A 364 -8.90 6.27 -16.39
CA ALA A 364 -9.94 6.56 -17.38
C ALA A 364 -10.52 7.98 -17.25
N ASN A 365 -10.72 8.46 -16.01
CA ASN A 365 -11.19 9.83 -15.76
C ASN A 365 -10.15 10.88 -16.18
N SER A 366 -8.89 10.72 -15.76
CA SER A 366 -7.80 11.64 -16.12
C SER A 366 -7.58 11.71 -17.62
N LYS A 367 -7.71 10.57 -18.32
CA LYS A 367 -7.66 10.54 -19.78
C LYS A 367 -8.76 11.39 -20.40
N ILE A 368 -10.03 11.19 -20.03
CA ILE A 368 -11.15 11.95 -20.61
C ILE A 368 -10.98 13.45 -20.37
N VAL A 369 -10.54 13.85 -19.16
CA VAL A 369 -10.27 15.25 -18.82
C VAL A 369 -9.16 15.83 -19.70
N GLN A 370 -7.99 15.18 -19.76
CA GLN A 370 -6.83 15.70 -20.49
C GLN A 370 -7.03 15.64 -22.01
N MET A 371 -7.68 14.60 -22.53
CA MET A 371 -8.08 14.52 -23.94
C MET A 371 -9.04 15.67 -24.29
N SER A 372 -10.01 15.95 -23.42
CA SER A 372 -10.95 17.06 -23.61
C SER A 372 -10.24 18.43 -23.61
N GLU A 373 -9.20 18.62 -22.82
CA GLU A 373 -8.41 19.86 -22.83
C GLU A 373 -7.63 20.05 -24.15
N GLN A 374 -7.32 18.97 -24.87
CA GLN A 374 -6.54 18.95 -26.11
C GLN A 374 -7.38 18.89 -27.40
N ILE A 375 -8.70 19.05 -27.28
CA ILE A 375 -9.64 19.11 -28.41
C ILE A 375 -10.45 20.41 -28.32
N ASP A 376 -10.75 21.00 -29.48
CA ASP A 376 -11.61 22.17 -29.57
C ASP A 376 -13.03 21.89 -29.04
N LYS A 377 -13.76 22.96 -28.70
CA LYS A 377 -15.10 22.86 -28.10
C LYS A 377 -16.08 22.03 -28.94
N GLN A 378 -16.05 22.17 -30.27
CA GLN A 378 -16.96 21.45 -31.17
C GLN A 378 -16.60 19.96 -31.22
N GLY A 379 -15.30 19.63 -31.36
CA GLY A 379 -14.83 18.26 -31.34
C GLY A 379 -15.19 17.51 -30.05
N ARG A 380 -15.04 18.18 -28.89
CA ARG A 380 -15.50 17.65 -27.60
C ARG A 380 -17.00 17.34 -27.58
N GLN A 381 -17.82 18.32 -27.94
CA GLN A 381 -19.28 18.16 -27.95
C GLN A 381 -19.72 17.00 -28.85
N LEU A 382 -19.02 16.82 -29.97
CA LEU A 382 -19.27 15.72 -30.88
C LEU A 382 -18.90 14.37 -30.26
N ALA A 383 -17.72 14.26 -29.64
CA ALA A 383 -17.30 13.04 -28.95
C ALA A 383 -18.31 12.63 -27.86
N PHE A 384 -18.77 13.59 -27.03
CA PHE A 384 -19.82 13.33 -26.03
C PHE A 384 -21.15 12.91 -26.67
N SER A 385 -21.57 13.58 -27.74
CA SER A 385 -22.84 13.26 -28.41
C SER A 385 -22.82 11.87 -29.06
N VAL A 386 -21.69 11.47 -29.65
CA VAL A 386 -21.49 10.13 -30.20
C VAL A 386 -21.51 9.08 -29.08
N ALA A 387 -20.74 9.29 -28.00
CA ALA A 387 -20.70 8.37 -26.86
C ALA A 387 -22.06 8.27 -26.13
N ASP A 388 -22.87 9.33 -26.16
CA ASP A 388 -24.24 9.37 -25.64
C ASP A 388 -25.28 8.73 -26.58
N LYS A 389 -24.86 8.19 -27.73
CA LYS A 389 -25.75 7.65 -28.78
C LYS A 389 -26.76 8.68 -29.33
N LYS A 390 -26.46 9.99 -29.20
CA LYS A 390 -27.33 11.07 -29.71
C LYS A 390 -27.14 11.32 -31.20
N ILE A 391 -25.98 10.98 -31.73
CA ILE A 391 -25.61 11.12 -33.14
C ILE A 391 -24.75 9.93 -33.56
N SER A 392 -24.64 9.70 -34.87
CA SER A 392 -23.84 8.62 -35.42
C SER A 392 -22.36 8.99 -35.56
N VAL A 393 -21.50 7.99 -35.71
CA VAL A 393 -20.04 8.15 -35.85
C VAL A 393 -19.70 8.95 -37.13
N GLU A 394 -20.52 8.85 -38.17
CA GLU A 394 -20.34 9.56 -39.45
C GLU A 394 -20.33 11.08 -39.30
N ALA A 395 -20.98 11.61 -38.26
CA ALA A 395 -20.99 13.05 -37.97
C ALA A 395 -19.58 13.63 -37.76
N ILE A 396 -18.62 12.80 -37.31
CA ILE A 396 -17.20 13.20 -37.11
C ILE A 396 -16.53 13.55 -38.44
N PHE A 397 -16.96 12.93 -39.54
CA PHE A 397 -16.37 13.12 -40.86
C PHE A 397 -16.98 14.30 -41.63
N GLN A 398 -18.10 14.84 -41.16
CA GLN A 398 -18.80 15.98 -41.79
C GLN A 398 -18.32 17.35 -41.26
N LEU A 399 -17.33 17.36 -40.36
CA LEU A 399 -16.84 18.59 -39.73
C LEU A 399 -16.00 19.46 -40.70
N PRO A 400 -16.31 20.76 -40.85
CA PRO A 400 -15.39 21.71 -41.49
C PRO A 400 -14.11 21.87 -40.66
N GLU A 401 -13.03 22.34 -41.29
CA GLU A 401 -11.75 22.62 -40.62
C GLU A 401 -11.99 23.56 -39.42
N GLY A 402 -11.69 23.07 -38.21
CA GLY A 402 -11.78 23.87 -36.99
C GLY A 402 -10.58 24.82 -36.91
N ALA A 403 -10.81 26.06 -36.47
CA ALA A 403 -9.73 26.99 -36.15
C ALA A 403 -8.78 26.32 -35.15
N SER A 404 -7.54 26.07 -35.59
CA SER A 404 -6.53 25.31 -34.86
C SER A 404 -6.43 25.79 -33.41
N ALA A 405 -6.53 24.86 -32.46
CA ALA A 405 -6.17 25.13 -31.07
C ALA A 405 -4.73 25.63 -31.07
N LYS A 406 -4.51 26.83 -30.52
CA LYS A 406 -3.20 27.50 -30.47
C LYS A 406 -2.09 26.51 -30.09
N ASN A 407 -1.09 26.40 -30.96
CA ASN A 407 0.22 25.82 -30.62
C ASN A 407 0.75 26.54 -29.39
N THR A 408 0.62 25.94 -28.21
CA THR A 408 1.31 26.37 -27.00
C THR A 408 2.61 25.57 -26.89
N GLN A 409 3.48 25.71 -27.89
CA GLN A 409 4.90 25.37 -27.74
C GLN A 409 5.63 26.67 -27.42
N THR A 410 5.74 27.01 -26.14
CA THR A 410 6.75 27.97 -25.70
C THR A 410 8.10 27.25 -25.71
N GLU A 411 8.86 27.44 -26.80
CA GLU A 411 10.30 27.19 -26.80
C GLU A 411 10.95 28.04 -25.71
N LYS A 412 11.39 27.40 -24.63
CA LYS A 412 12.38 27.96 -23.71
C LYS A 412 13.70 27.24 -23.96
N SER A 413 14.54 27.83 -24.81
CA SER A 413 15.94 27.48 -24.93
C SER A 413 16.72 27.99 -23.70
N HIS A 414 17.36 27.09 -22.97
CA HIS A 414 18.50 27.41 -22.10
C HIS A 414 19.75 26.73 -22.65
N PRO A 415 20.90 27.43 -22.72
CA PRO A 415 22.09 26.93 -23.38
C PRO A 415 22.91 26.04 -22.45
N ILE A 416 23.33 24.87 -22.95
CA ILE A 416 24.45 24.11 -22.39
C ILE A 416 25.57 24.19 -23.42
N GLU A 417 26.70 24.74 -22.98
CA GLU A 417 27.96 24.79 -23.72
C GLU A 417 28.43 23.39 -24.13
N SER A 418 28.85 23.25 -25.38
CA SER A 418 29.78 22.19 -25.78
C SER A 418 30.74 22.71 -26.86
N HIS A 419 32.02 22.45 -26.66
CA HIS A 419 33.09 22.61 -27.65
C HIS A 419 33.17 21.37 -28.58
N PRO A 420 33.84 21.46 -29.75
CA PRO A 420 33.21 21.11 -31.01
C PRO A 420 33.84 19.91 -31.75
N SER A 421 33.06 19.25 -32.61
CA SER A 421 33.58 18.66 -33.85
C SER A 421 32.52 18.49 -34.95
N LYS A 422 32.67 19.31 -36.01
CA LYS A 422 32.43 19.09 -37.45
C LYS A 422 31.28 18.16 -37.90
N SER A 423 30.30 18.72 -38.62
CA SER A 423 30.30 18.79 -40.10
C SER A 423 29.03 19.50 -40.61
N HIS A 424 29.18 20.32 -41.65
CA HIS A 424 28.11 21.08 -42.28
C HIS A 424 27.19 20.18 -43.11
N SER A 425 25.88 20.36 -42.97
CA SER A 425 24.91 20.16 -44.05
C SER A 425 23.79 21.19 -43.94
N HIS A 426 23.30 21.60 -45.09
CA HIS A 426 22.48 22.78 -45.34
C HIS A 426 21.13 22.80 -44.60
N PHE A 427 20.76 23.99 -44.11
CA PHE A 427 19.40 24.34 -43.73
C PHE A 427 18.45 24.21 -44.92
N SER A 428 17.52 23.27 -44.84
CA SER A 428 16.27 23.28 -45.59
C SER A 428 15.13 23.71 -44.65
N THR A 429 14.35 24.68 -45.11
CA THR A 429 13.10 25.20 -44.55
C THR A 429 12.18 24.12 -43.94
N PRO A 430 11.41 24.43 -42.87
CA PRO A 430 10.46 23.47 -42.32
C PRO A 430 9.36 23.16 -43.34
N PRO A 431 8.91 21.91 -43.47
CA PRO A 431 7.84 21.56 -44.39
C PRO A 431 6.52 22.20 -43.92
N HIS A 432 5.84 22.88 -44.84
CA HIS A 432 4.43 23.25 -44.68
C HIS A 432 3.62 22.00 -44.33
N PHE A 433 3.03 21.95 -43.14
CA PHE A 433 2.07 20.91 -42.77
C PHE A 433 0.85 21.00 -43.71
N SER A 434 0.55 19.91 -44.40
CA SER A 434 -0.60 19.82 -45.31
C SER A 434 -1.91 19.89 -44.52
N THR A 435 -2.86 20.69 -45.01
CA THR A 435 -4.18 20.91 -44.40
C THR A 435 -4.94 19.61 -44.10
N GLY A 436 -4.78 18.59 -44.95
CA GLY A 436 -5.40 17.27 -44.76
C GLY A 436 -4.91 16.50 -43.53
N GLN A 437 -3.64 16.63 -43.13
CA GLN A 437 -3.10 15.89 -41.97
C GLN A 437 -3.64 16.44 -40.65
N GLY A 438 -3.89 17.75 -40.57
CA GLY A 438 -4.51 18.39 -39.41
C GLY A 438 -5.96 17.94 -39.18
N GLN A 439 -6.74 17.82 -40.26
CA GLN A 439 -8.13 17.34 -40.19
C GLN A 439 -8.22 15.87 -39.77
N THR A 440 -7.37 15.00 -40.33
CA THR A 440 -7.29 13.59 -39.93
C THR A 440 -6.92 13.42 -38.46
N ASN A 441 -5.92 14.17 -37.96
CA ASN A 441 -5.54 14.12 -36.55
C ASN A 441 -6.68 14.59 -35.63
N ARG A 442 -7.44 15.62 -36.03
CA ARG A 442 -8.62 16.07 -35.29
C ARG A 442 -9.70 14.99 -35.22
N GLN A 443 -10.01 14.34 -36.33
CA GLN A 443 -10.99 13.24 -36.38
C GLN A 443 -10.56 12.06 -35.51
N LEU A 444 -9.28 11.66 -35.57
CA LEU A 444 -8.70 10.61 -34.72
C LEU A 444 -8.83 10.94 -33.23
N LYS A 445 -8.54 12.18 -32.84
CA LYS A 445 -8.70 12.65 -31.46
C LYS A 445 -10.16 12.56 -30.99
N ILE A 446 -11.11 13.00 -31.82
CA ILE A 446 -12.55 12.94 -31.49
C ILE A 446 -13.02 11.50 -31.33
N LEU A 447 -12.64 10.61 -32.25
CA LEU A 447 -12.96 9.18 -32.20
C LEU A 447 -12.41 8.50 -30.95
N GLN A 448 -11.14 8.78 -30.62
CA GLN A 448 -10.50 8.20 -29.43
C GLN A 448 -11.11 8.74 -28.13
N LEU A 449 -11.47 10.03 -28.06
CA LEU A 449 -12.19 10.57 -26.90
C LEU A 449 -13.57 9.92 -26.76
N ALA A 450 -14.31 9.75 -27.85
CA ALA A 450 -15.63 9.10 -27.82
C ALA A 450 -15.55 7.65 -27.30
N ASP A 451 -14.56 6.88 -27.75
CA ASP A 451 -14.30 5.51 -27.28
C ASP A 451 -13.94 5.47 -25.78
N GLU A 452 -13.07 6.37 -25.30
CA GLU A 452 -12.72 6.44 -23.87
C GLU A 452 -13.94 6.81 -23.00
N ILE A 453 -14.79 7.77 -23.44
CA ILE A 453 -16.03 8.12 -22.74
C ILE A 453 -17.00 6.93 -22.71
N LEU A 454 -17.15 6.21 -23.83
CA LEU A 454 -18.05 5.06 -23.93
C LEU A 454 -17.64 3.95 -22.96
N ASN A 455 -16.34 3.62 -22.91
CA ASN A 455 -15.77 2.65 -21.98
C ASN A 455 -15.98 3.05 -20.52
N GLN A 456 -15.78 4.34 -20.20
CA GLN A 456 -15.92 4.87 -18.85
C GLN A 456 -17.35 4.77 -18.31
N LYS A 457 -18.37 4.91 -19.17
CA LYS A 457 -19.78 4.84 -18.72
C LYS A 457 -20.18 3.43 -18.27
N LYS A 458 -19.38 2.40 -18.56
CA LYS A 458 -19.65 0.99 -18.21
C LYS A 458 -21.05 0.50 -18.60
N ILE A 459 -21.64 1.09 -19.65
CA ILE A 459 -22.99 0.73 -20.13
C ILE A 459 -22.88 -0.57 -20.94
N GLN A 460 -23.27 -1.69 -20.34
CA GLN A 460 -23.27 -2.99 -21.02
C GLN A 460 -24.50 -3.14 -21.93
N GLY A 461 -24.32 -3.73 -23.12
CA GLY A 461 -25.41 -4.06 -24.03
C GLY A 461 -24.97 -4.06 -25.50
N SER A 462 -25.69 -4.79 -26.35
CA SER A 462 -25.35 -4.98 -27.77
C SER A 462 -25.17 -3.66 -28.52
N GLU A 463 -26.03 -2.67 -28.25
CA GLU A 463 -25.90 -1.34 -28.88
C GLU A 463 -24.61 -0.59 -28.49
N THR A 464 -24.09 -0.82 -27.29
CA THR A 464 -22.80 -0.24 -26.88
C THR A 464 -21.66 -0.93 -27.60
N ASP A 465 -21.72 -2.26 -27.70
CA ASP A 465 -20.71 -3.06 -28.42
C ASP A 465 -20.69 -2.70 -29.91
N ASP A 466 -21.87 -2.50 -30.52
CA ASP A 466 -22.02 -2.06 -31.91
C ASP A 466 -21.44 -0.65 -32.12
N LEU A 467 -21.71 0.28 -31.20
CA LEU A 467 -21.15 1.62 -31.26
C LEU A 467 -19.63 1.61 -31.07
N GLN A 468 -19.12 0.81 -30.14
CA GLN A 468 -17.69 0.64 -29.93
C GLN A 468 -17.02 0.08 -31.19
N LEU A 469 -17.61 -0.95 -31.80
CA LEU A 469 -17.14 -1.50 -33.07
C LEU A 469 -17.17 -0.45 -34.19
N ALA A 470 -18.22 0.38 -34.25
CA ALA A 470 -18.33 1.46 -35.22
C ALA A 470 -17.24 2.53 -35.02
N LEU A 471 -16.95 2.92 -33.78
CA LEU A 471 -15.86 3.85 -33.43
C LEU A 471 -14.49 3.28 -33.84
N LEU A 472 -14.21 2.02 -33.49
CA LEU A 472 -12.96 1.35 -33.83
C LEU A 472 -12.81 1.16 -35.35
N SER A 473 -13.90 0.84 -36.05
CA SER A 473 -13.96 0.73 -37.52
C SER A 473 -13.75 2.07 -38.22
N ALA A 474 -14.36 3.15 -37.71
CA ALA A 474 -14.14 4.50 -38.21
C ALA A 474 -12.69 4.95 -38.03
N ARG A 475 -12.10 4.64 -36.86
CA ARG A 475 -10.71 4.95 -36.55
C ARG A 475 -9.72 4.18 -37.42
N SER A 476 -9.98 2.91 -37.72
CA SER A 476 -9.08 2.08 -38.56
C SER A 476 -9.06 2.47 -40.04
N LYS A 477 -10.10 3.17 -40.53
CA LYS A 477 -10.19 3.68 -41.91
C LYS A 477 -9.42 4.96 -42.16
N LEU A 478 -9.04 5.69 -41.12
CA LEU A 478 -8.25 6.92 -41.27
C LEU A 478 -6.79 6.58 -41.55
N PRO A 479 -6.08 7.37 -42.40
CA PRO A 479 -4.68 7.15 -42.72
C PRO A 479 -3.87 6.97 -41.43
N ALA A 480 -3.24 5.80 -41.35
CA ALA A 480 -2.66 5.32 -40.13
C ALA A 480 -1.37 6.10 -39.84
N ALA A 481 -1.48 7.20 -39.09
CA ALA A 481 -0.38 7.68 -38.24
C ALA A 481 -0.26 6.71 -37.04
N THR A 482 -0.12 5.41 -37.30
CA THR A 482 -0.31 4.30 -36.34
C THR A 482 0.73 4.21 -35.23
N GLN A 483 1.61 5.20 -35.12
CA GLN A 483 2.64 5.27 -34.08
C GLN A 483 2.73 6.64 -33.40
N GLN A 484 1.91 7.62 -33.78
CA GLN A 484 1.91 8.90 -33.09
C GLN A 484 0.99 8.84 -31.87
N GLN A 485 1.57 9.11 -30.71
CA GLN A 485 0.83 9.43 -29.51
C GLN A 485 -0.05 10.67 -29.80
N LEU A 486 -1.37 10.45 -29.93
CA LEU A 486 -2.33 11.50 -30.30
C LEU A 486 -2.57 12.51 -29.17
N PHE A 487 -2.41 12.06 -27.92
CA PHE A 487 -2.62 12.85 -26.71
C PHE A 487 -1.42 12.73 -25.80
N GLU A 488 -1.01 13.85 -25.25
CA GLU A 488 0.00 13.90 -24.20
C GLU A 488 -0.71 13.82 -22.85
N PHE A 489 -0.17 13.02 -21.94
CA PHE A 489 -0.71 12.88 -20.59
C PHE A 489 0.36 13.28 -19.59
N GLU A 490 0.06 14.27 -18.77
CA GLU A 490 1.00 14.80 -17.81
C GLU A 490 0.35 14.91 -16.43
N SER A 491 1.17 14.70 -15.40
CA SER A 491 0.84 14.94 -14.02
C SER A 491 2.12 15.19 -13.24
N VAL A 492 2.01 15.86 -12.10
CA VAL A 492 3.14 16.13 -11.22
C VAL A 492 3.40 14.87 -10.38
N PRO A 493 4.64 14.33 -10.34
CA PRO A 493 4.96 13.18 -9.50
C PRO A 493 4.66 13.46 -8.02
N PRO A 494 3.89 12.61 -7.32
CA PRO A 494 3.45 12.84 -5.94
C PRO A 494 4.60 13.06 -4.95
N GLU A 495 5.74 12.42 -5.17
CA GLU A 495 6.93 12.56 -4.33
C GLU A 495 7.59 13.95 -4.44
N SER A 496 7.27 14.72 -5.48
CA SER A 496 7.70 16.12 -5.66
C SER A 496 6.86 17.14 -4.88
N ALA A 497 5.71 16.73 -4.33
CA ALA A 497 4.88 17.56 -3.48
C ALA A 497 5.58 17.92 -2.15
N HIS A 498 5.00 18.85 -1.40
CA HIS A 498 5.43 19.18 -0.05
C HIS A 498 5.46 17.95 0.87
N GLN A 499 6.35 17.93 1.87
CA GLN A 499 6.38 16.84 2.85
C GLN A 499 5.07 16.74 3.66
N SER A 500 4.78 15.57 4.21
CA SER A 500 3.49 15.31 4.89
C SER A 500 3.41 15.89 6.29
N ALA A 501 4.52 15.90 7.05
CA ALA A 501 4.53 16.54 8.36
C ALA A 501 4.65 18.05 8.22
N ARG A 502 4.09 18.80 9.17
CA ARG A 502 4.08 20.25 9.13
C ARG A 502 4.10 20.87 10.53
N TRP A 503 5.02 21.80 10.73
CA TRP A 503 4.97 22.80 11.81
C TRP A 503 4.27 24.06 11.33
N GLN A 504 3.48 24.67 12.20
CA GLN A 504 2.78 25.93 11.95
C GLN A 504 3.03 26.89 13.11
N LEU A 505 3.60 28.05 12.82
CA LEU A 505 3.70 29.16 13.78
C LEU A 505 2.69 30.21 13.40
N SER A 506 1.84 30.64 14.34
CA SER A 506 0.79 31.61 14.04
C SER A 506 0.74 32.75 15.06
N VAL A 507 0.35 33.92 14.56
CA VAL A 507 -0.09 35.07 15.36
C VAL A 507 -1.47 35.46 14.90
N GLY A 508 -2.35 35.83 15.82
CA GLY A 508 -3.69 36.22 15.47
C GLY A 508 -4.42 36.90 16.61
N GLU A 509 -5.68 37.23 16.32
CA GLU A 509 -6.62 37.81 17.25
C GLU A 509 -7.91 36.99 17.20
N ARG A 510 -8.48 36.65 18.35
CA ARG A 510 -9.79 36.00 18.49
C ARG A 510 -10.58 36.73 19.54
N ALA A 511 -11.80 37.17 19.24
CA ALA A 511 -12.66 37.90 20.18
C ALA A 511 -11.91 39.03 20.93
N GLN A 512 -11.13 39.84 20.19
CA GLN A 512 -10.29 40.94 20.71
C GLN A 512 -9.11 40.52 21.61
N GLN A 513 -8.76 39.22 21.65
CA GLN A 513 -7.63 38.71 22.41
C GLN A 513 -6.51 38.28 21.48
N GLN A 514 -5.30 38.75 21.76
CA GLN A 514 -4.13 38.41 20.96
C GLN A 514 -3.62 37.02 21.36
N PHE A 515 -3.24 36.23 20.38
CA PHE A 515 -2.68 34.91 20.63
C PHE A 515 -1.48 34.58 19.75
N TYR A 516 -0.63 33.71 20.28
CA TYR A 516 0.40 32.98 19.56
C TYR A 516 0.06 31.50 19.54
N ALA A 517 0.27 30.81 18.42
CA ALA A 517 -0.03 29.39 18.33
C ALA A 517 1.09 28.59 17.68
N LEU A 518 1.28 27.37 18.21
CA LEU A 518 2.12 26.33 17.65
C LEU A 518 1.21 25.18 17.18
N GLY A 519 1.26 24.89 15.90
CA GLY A 519 0.57 23.77 15.28
C GLY A 519 1.54 22.68 14.85
N LEU A 520 1.15 21.43 15.04
CA LEU A 520 1.85 20.24 14.55
C LEU A 520 0.83 19.35 13.84
N ARG A 521 1.05 19.11 12.55
CA ARG A 521 0.35 18.06 11.80
C ARG A 521 1.39 17.00 11.40
N PRO A 522 1.31 15.78 11.91
CA PRO A 522 2.30 14.75 11.58
C PRO A 522 2.14 14.17 10.19
N ALA A 523 0.93 14.09 9.62
CA ALA A 523 0.66 13.31 8.42
C ALA A 523 -0.31 13.99 7.45
N PHE A 524 -0.13 13.68 6.16
CA PHE A 524 -0.96 14.10 5.01
C PHE A 524 -1.04 15.63 4.82
N HIS A 525 -2.12 16.12 4.24
CA HIS A 525 -2.26 17.51 3.81
C HIS A 525 -3.70 18.02 3.97
N ASP A 526 -3.84 19.31 4.29
CA ASP A 526 -5.15 19.97 4.39
C ASP A 526 -5.57 20.60 3.06
N THR A 527 -6.79 21.14 3.00
CA THR A 527 -7.41 21.71 1.79
C THR A 527 -6.60 22.86 1.17
N LEU A 528 -5.90 23.65 1.98
CA LEU A 528 -5.17 24.85 1.54
C LEU A 528 -3.69 24.58 1.29
N ASP A 529 -3.21 23.37 1.58
CA ASP A 529 -1.89 22.94 1.16
C ASP A 529 -1.85 22.73 -0.36
N THR A 530 -0.71 23.06 -0.98
CA THR A 530 -0.54 22.89 -2.43
C THR A 530 -0.95 21.48 -2.89
N SER A 531 -1.86 21.43 -3.85
CA SER A 531 -2.36 20.20 -4.45
C SER A 531 -1.46 19.68 -5.56
N GLN A 532 -0.31 20.31 -5.81
CA GLN A 532 0.71 19.76 -6.71
C GLN A 532 1.12 18.35 -6.25
N GLY A 533 0.94 17.35 -7.11
CA GLY A 533 1.21 15.94 -6.78
C GLY A 533 0.07 15.21 -6.07
N PHE A 534 -1.05 15.89 -5.80
CA PHE A 534 -2.25 15.33 -5.17
C PHE A 534 -3.50 15.63 -6.01
N ASN A 535 -4.60 14.93 -5.72
CA ASN A 535 -5.89 15.20 -6.35
C ASN A 535 -6.45 16.52 -5.81
N ASN A 536 -6.75 17.49 -6.68
CA ASN A 536 -7.31 18.77 -6.22
C ASN A 536 -8.66 18.56 -5.52
N GLY A 537 -8.86 19.22 -4.38
CA GLY A 537 -10.07 19.10 -3.57
C GLY A 537 -10.14 17.82 -2.71
N ALA A 538 -9.15 16.94 -2.79
CA ALA A 538 -8.97 15.82 -1.88
C ALA A 538 -8.02 16.24 -0.75
N SER A 539 -8.36 15.98 0.50
CA SER A 539 -7.47 16.24 1.64
C SER A 539 -7.74 15.25 2.76
N ILE A 540 -6.68 14.85 3.47
CA ILE A 540 -6.75 14.04 4.69
C ILE A 540 -5.81 14.67 5.70
N SER A 541 -6.21 14.76 6.96
CA SER A 541 -5.29 15.14 8.04
C SER A 541 -5.51 14.24 9.25
N LEU A 542 -4.41 13.86 9.91
CA LEU A 542 -4.43 13.05 11.12
C LEU A 542 -3.67 13.78 12.23
N PHE A 543 -4.22 13.75 13.44
CA PHE A 543 -3.60 14.30 14.65
C PHE A 543 -3.06 15.73 14.49
N ASP A 544 -3.77 16.60 13.76
CA ASP A 544 -3.41 18.03 13.65
C ASP A 544 -3.74 18.74 14.97
N MET A 545 -2.69 19.02 15.74
CA MET A 545 -2.74 19.61 17.07
C MET A 545 -2.37 21.10 17.01
N ARG A 546 -3.10 21.93 17.76
CA ARG A 546 -2.84 23.36 17.90
C ARG A 546 -2.85 23.78 19.37
N LEU A 547 -1.69 24.19 19.84
CA LEU A 547 -1.51 24.83 21.15
C LEU A 547 -1.52 26.34 20.96
N ARG A 548 -2.27 27.05 21.80
CA ARG A 548 -2.41 28.51 21.73
C ARG A 548 -2.12 29.15 23.07
N TRP A 549 -1.25 30.15 23.06
CA TRP A 549 -1.00 31.02 24.20
C TRP A 549 -1.73 32.34 23.98
N TYR A 550 -2.68 32.66 24.85
CA TYR A 550 -3.34 33.96 24.86
C TYR A 550 -2.56 34.95 25.71
N LYS A 551 -2.26 36.11 25.14
CA LYS A 551 -1.35 37.09 25.71
C LYS A 551 -1.96 37.75 26.95
N GLU A 552 -3.23 38.12 26.90
CA GLU A 552 -3.90 38.87 27.96
C GLU A 552 -4.17 38.03 29.22
N GLN A 553 -4.47 36.73 29.09
CA GLN A 553 -4.67 35.85 30.26
C GLN A 553 -3.43 35.06 30.66
N GLU A 554 -2.32 35.22 29.95
CA GLU A 554 -1.09 34.45 30.14
C GLU A 554 -1.32 32.92 30.18
N LYS A 555 -2.28 32.43 29.39
CA LYS A 555 -2.76 31.05 29.47
C LYS A 555 -2.46 30.27 28.20
N LEU A 556 -1.80 29.12 28.36
CA LEU A 556 -1.60 28.13 27.31
C LEU A 556 -2.76 27.13 27.30
N GLU A 557 -3.36 26.94 26.14
CA GLU A 557 -4.47 26.00 25.95
C GLU A 557 -4.24 25.10 24.74
N LEU A 558 -4.70 23.85 24.83
CA LEU A 558 -5.00 23.07 23.63
C LEU A 558 -6.26 23.66 23.00
N GLU A 559 -6.09 24.35 21.88
CA GLU A 559 -7.16 24.99 21.14
C GLU A 559 -7.94 23.96 20.31
N GLN A 560 -7.21 23.07 19.65
CA GLN A 560 -7.78 22.06 18.76
C GLN A 560 -6.85 20.86 18.59
N LEU A 561 -7.44 19.67 18.52
CA LEU A 561 -6.82 18.43 18.10
C LEU A 561 -7.75 17.73 17.11
N ASN A 562 -7.41 17.77 15.82
CA ASN A 562 -8.10 16.98 14.80
C ASN A 562 -7.57 15.56 14.85
N LEU A 563 -8.38 14.60 15.30
CA LEU A 563 -7.99 13.19 15.31
C LEU A 563 -7.96 12.65 13.88
N PHE A 564 -8.98 12.98 13.11
CA PHE A 564 -9.12 12.61 11.70
C PHE A 564 -9.96 13.65 10.98
N SER A 565 -9.52 14.10 9.81
CA SER A 565 -10.33 14.88 8.89
C SER A 565 -10.09 14.40 7.48
N MET A 566 -11.15 14.32 6.69
CA MET A 566 -11.13 13.91 5.30
C MET A 566 -12.17 14.70 4.53
N ARG A 567 -11.78 15.15 3.34
CA ARG A 567 -12.64 15.89 2.43
C ARG A 567 -12.33 15.48 0.99
N SER A 568 -13.38 15.19 0.23
CA SER A 568 -13.33 14.83 -1.18
C SER A 568 -14.27 15.74 -1.96
N LEU A 569 -13.71 16.63 -2.79
CA LEU A 569 -14.45 17.54 -3.67
C LEU A 569 -14.29 17.14 -5.15
N ALA A 570 -14.70 15.91 -5.47
CA ALA A 570 -14.68 15.43 -6.85
C ALA A 570 -15.77 16.15 -7.69
N PRO A 571 -15.40 16.85 -8.79
CA PRO A 571 -16.36 17.60 -9.58
C PRO A 571 -17.25 16.69 -10.43
N VAL A 572 -18.52 17.08 -10.57
CA VAL A 572 -19.47 16.47 -11.51
C VAL A 572 -19.07 16.82 -12.95
N ALA A 573 -19.11 15.82 -13.83
CA ALA A 573 -18.82 15.94 -15.25
C ALA A 573 -19.88 15.17 -16.09
N PRO A 574 -19.99 15.42 -17.41
CA PRO A 574 -20.94 14.72 -18.28
C PRO A 574 -20.83 13.18 -18.30
N TRP A 575 -19.69 12.62 -17.87
CA TRP A 575 -19.41 11.19 -17.84
C TRP A 575 -19.37 10.60 -16.41
N THR A 576 -19.42 11.41 -15.36
CA THR A 576 -19.36 10.95 -13.97
C THR A 576 -20.00 11.95 -13.00
N THR A 577 -20.77 11.45 -12.02
CA THR A 577 -21.46 12.26 -11.00
C THR A 577 -21.04 11.82 -9.60
N PRO A 578 -19.76 12.01 -9.21
CA PRO A 578 -19.26 11.54 -7.92
C PRO A 578 -19.85 12.35 -6.76
N LEU A 579 -20.01 11.69 -5.62
CA LEU A 579 -20.48 12.33 -4.39
C LEU A 579 -19.30 13.02 -3.69
N SER A 580 -19.42 14.31 -3.42
CA SER A 580 -18.48 15.03 -2.55
C SER A 580 -18.80 14.76 -1.09
N ARG A 581 -17.77 14.62 -0.25
CA ARG A 581 -17.91 14.19 1.14
C ARG A 581 -16.95 14.90 2.07
N ARG A 582 -17.35 15.05 3.34
CA ARG A 582 -16.52 15.58 4.42
C ARG A 582 -16.76 14.77 5.69
N ILE A 583 -15.70 14.32 6.34
CA ILE A 583 -15.75 13.59 7.61
C ILE A 583 -14.72 14.23 8.53
N SER A 584 -15.10 14.54 9.77
CA SER A 584 -14.20 15.15 10.75
C SER A 584 -14.50 14.65 12.15
N PHE A 585 -13.45 14.31 12.90
CA PHE A 585 -13.48 14.03 14.33
C PHE A 585 -12.40 14.87 15.01
N LYS A 586 -12.78 15.75 15.93
CA LYS A 586 -11.83 16.65 16.61
C LYS A 586 -12.26 16.98 18.02
N VAL A 587 -11.27 17.24 18.86
CA VAL A 587 -11.46 17.88 20.17
C VAL A 587 -11.10 19.35 19.98
N LYS A 588 -11.99 20.27 20.33
CA LYS A 588 -11.75 21.71 20.17
C LYS A 588 -12.27 22.50 21.36
N ARG A 589 -11.86 23.75 21.45
CA ARG A 589 -12.49 24.73 22.33
C ARG A 589 -13.69 25.37 21.65
N ARG A 590 -14.81 25.45 22.36
CA ARG A 590 -16.05 26.13 21.96
C ARG A 590 -16.44 27.18 22.97
N GLU A 591 -16.89 28.33 22.49
CA GLU A 591 -17.58 29.34 23.26
C GLU A 591 -19.05 28.93 23.53
N ILE A 592 -19.47 29.00 24.79
CA ILE A 592 -20.88 28.83 25.21
C ILE A 592 -21.49 30.18 25.58
N THR A 593 -20.65 31.07 26.13
CA THR A 593 -20.93 32.50 26.27
C THR A 593 -19.69 33.29 25.82
N PRO A 594 -19.76 34.61 25.66
CA PRO A 594 -18.59 35.43 25.33
C PRO A 594 -17.41 35.25 26.30
N GLU A 595 -17.68 34.90 27.57
CA GLU A 595 -16.67 34.73 28.63
C GLU A 595 -16.32 33.26 28.93
N GLN A 596 -17.17 32.31 28.54
CA GLN A 596 -17.02 30.90 28.91
C GLN A 596 -16.68 30.02 27.71
N ARG A 597 -15.52 29.35 27.79
CA ARG A 597 -15.01 28.39 26.81
C ARG A 597 -14.87 27.01 27.42
N ILE A 598 -15.37 26.00 26.72
CA ILE A 598 -15.29 24.59 27.14
C ILE A 598 -14.52 23.77 26.11
N SER A 599 -14.06 22.57 26.51
CA SER A 599 -13.59 21.57 25.56
C SER A 599 -14.77 20.71 25.12
N GLU A 600 -14.89 20.48 23.81
CA GLU A 600 -15.88 19.57 23.25
C GLU A 600 -15.25 18.60 22.25
N PHE A 601 -15.87 17.44 22.10
CA PHE A 601 -15.65 16.54 20.99
C PHE A 601 -16.68 16.84 19.90
N GLU A 602 -16.22 17.14 18.68
CA GLU A 602 -17.06 17.35 17.49
C GLU A 602 -16.83 16.18 16.51
N ALA A 603 -17.94 15.57 16.08
CA ALA A 603 -18.02 14.66 14.94
C ALA A 603 -18.90 15.28 13.84
N GLN A 604 -18.40 15.32 12.61
CA GLN A 604 -19.09 15.95 11.50
C GLN A 604 -19.04 15.09 10.24
N PHE A 605 -20.19 14.99 9.57
CA PHE A 605 -20.35 14.31 8.29
C PHE A 605 -21.07 15.26 7.32
N ALA A 606 -20.54 15.46 6.12
CA ALA A 606 -21.22 16.19 5.06
C ALA A 606 -21.13 15.45 3.74
N THR A 607 -22.17 15.60 2.92
CA THR A 607 -22.25 14.97 1.59
C THR A 607 -22.97 15.86 0.60
N GLY A 608 -22.54 15.87 -0.66
CA GLY A 608 -23.17 16.67 -1.71
C GLY A 608 -22.42 16.61 -3.02
N TYR A 609 -22.35 17.73 -3.73
CA TYR A 609 -21.75 17.79 -5.06
C TYR A 609 -20.80 18.98 -5.20
N THR A 610 -19.79 18.77 -6.03
CA THR A 610 -18.86 19.80 -6.47
C THR A 610 -19.02 20.00 -7.98
N VAL A 611 -18.90 21.24 -8.43
CA VAL A 611 -18.84 21.62 -9.85
C VAL A 611 -17.58 22.46 -10.07
N GLY A 612 -16.98 22.40 -11.25
CA GLY A 612 -15.82 23.21 -11.54
C GLY A 612 -14.78 22.52 -12.40
N ASN A 613 -13.54 22.99 -12.31
CA ASN A 613 -12.40 22.47 -13.05
C ASN A 613 -11.16 22.36 -12.13
N LYS A 614 -10.00 22.04 -12.70
CA LYS A 614 -8.74 21.88 -11.95
C LYS A 614 -8.31 23.12 -11.16
N SER A 615 -8.79 24.32 -11.50
CA SER A 615 -8.41 25.58 -10.83
C SER A 615 -9.50 26.15 -9.95
N LEU A 616 -10.78 25.92 -10.24
CA LEU A 616 -11.89 26.50 -9.48
C LEU A 616 -12.95 25.45 -9.25
N LEU A 617 -13.21 25.15 -7.98
CA LEU A 617 -14.21 24.20 -7.52
C LEU A 617 -15.24 24.93 -6.66
N GLY A 618 -16.51 24.84 -7.01
CA GLY A 618 -17.63 25.26 -6.16
C GLY A 618 -18.36 24.03 -5.63
N TYR A 619 -18.69 23.99 -4.35
CA TYR A 619 -19.34 22.85 -3.74
C TYR A 619 -20.54 23.25 -2.88
N ALA A 620 -21.50 22.33 -2.76
CA ALA A 620 -22.62 22.43 -1.85
C ALA A 620 -22.90 21.04 -1.24
N MET A 621 -23.06 20.98 0.08
CA MET A 621 -23.22 19.75 0.85
C MET A 621 -24.29 19.90 1.92
N LEU A 622 -24.98 18.80 2.21
CA LEU A 622 -25.78 18.65 3.42
C LEU A 622 -24.88 18.14 4.55
N SER A 623 -25.06 18.66 5.75
CA SER A 623 -24.18 18.45 6.89
C SER A 623 -24.94 17.96 8.10
N ALA A 624 -24.34 17.02 8.82
CA ALA A 624 -24.73 16.59 10.15
C ALA A 624 -23.55 16.77 11.10
N GLN A 625 -23.79 17.32 12.28
CA GLN A 625 -22.78 17.51 13.30
C GLN A 625 -23.30 17.02 14.65
N PHE A 626 -22.44 16.32 15.38
CA PHE A 626 -22.67 15.88 16.74
C PHE A 626 -21.54 16.38 17.63
N ASP A 627 -21.90 17.13 18.65
CA ASP A 627 -21.01 17.69 19.66
C ASP A 627 -21.27 17.01 21.00
N TYR A 628 -20.22 16.77 21.77
CA TYR A 628 -20.30 16.20 23.10
C TYR A 628 -19.38 16.93 24.08
N ALA A 629 -19.97 17.43 25.17
CA ALA A 629 -19.26 17.85 26.37
C ALA A 629 -20.20 17.84 27.56
N THR A 630 -19.68 17.57 28.76
CA THR A 630 -20.48 17.54 30.00
C THR A 630 -21.06 18.89 30.42
N ALA A 631 -20.60 19.97 29.78
CA ALA A 631 -21.07 21.33 30.04
C ALA A 631 -22.14 21.81 29.04
N LEU A 632 -22.42 21.03 27.99
CA LEU A 632 -23.50 21.32 27.04
C LEU A 632 -24.85 20.94 27.65
N GLU A 633 -25.93 21.60 27.21
CA GLU A 633 -27.29 21.21 27.54
C GLU A 633 -27.55 19.77 27.08
N ASN A 634 -28.03 18.93 27.99
CA ASN A 634 -28.18 17.48 27.79
C ASN A 634 -26.87 16.75 27.41
N ASN A 635 -25.70 17.34 27.71
CA ASN A 635 -24.34 16.86 27.42
C ASN A 635 -24.00 16.67 25.93
N HIS A 636 -24.81 17.21 25.01
CA HIS A 636 -24.59 17.05 23.57
C HIS A 636 -25.13 18.22 22.77
N GLY A 637 -24.80 18.29 21.49
CA GLY A 637 -25.47 19.13 20.50
C GLY A 637 -25.59 18.34 19.21
N LEU A 638 -26.80 18.23 18.66
CA LEU A 638 -27.03 17.57 17.37
C LEU A 638 -27.56 18.61 16.38
N TYR A 639 -26.87 18.74 15.25
CA TYR A 639 -27.18 19.74 14.23
C TYR A 639 -27.33 19.11 12.85
N LEU A 640 -28.24 19.67 12.06
CA LEU A 640 -28.37 19.41 10.62
C LEU A 640 -28.33 20.72 9.85
N GLY A 641 -27.73 20.71 8.67
CA GLY A 641 -27.65 21.92 7.88
C GLY A 641 -26.98 21.74 6.53
N ALA A 642 -26.40 22.81 6.02
CA ALA A 642 -25.75 22.82 4.73
C ALA A 642 -24.45 23.64 4.74
N ASP A 643 -23.49 23.19 3.93
CA ASP A 643 -22.26 23.89 3.65
C ASP A 643 -22.20 24.25 2.17
N ALA A 644 -21.66 25.42 1.86
CA ALA A 644 -21.32 25.80 0.50
C ALA A 644 -19.98 26.52 0.48
N GLY A 645 -19.22 26.37 -0.60
CA GLY A 645 -17.95 27.09 -0.70
C GLY A 645 -17.30 27.02 -2.07
N VAL A 646 -16.22 27.77 -2.20
CA VAL A 646 -15.41 27.88 -3.41
C VAL A 646 -13.95 27.67 -3.03
N LEU A 647 -13.29 26.72 -3.69
CA LEU A 647 -11.85 26.47 -3.63
C LEU A 647 -11.23 26.91 -4.95
N TRP A 648 -10.28 27.84 -4.87
CA TRP A 648 -9.53 28.35 -6.01
C TRP A 648 -8.05 27.99 -5.85
N VAL A 649 -7.51 27.30 -6.85
CA VAL A 649 -6.12 26.89 -6.94
C VAL A 649 -5.46 27.53 -8.15
N HIS A 650 -4.34 28.20 -7.92
CA HIS A 650 -3.46 28.72 -8.96
C HIS A 650 -2.09 28.07 -8.86
N THR A 651 -1.66 27.44 -9.95
CA THR A 651 -0.38 26.72 -10.03
C THR A 651 0.53 27.41 -11.03
N ALA A 652 1.62 27.99 -10.55
CA ALA A 652 2.62 28.64 -11.39
C ALA A 652 3.72 27.64 -11.78
N HIS A 653 4.27 27.79 -13.00
CA HIS A 653 5.25 26.87 -13.57
C HIS A 653 6.64 27.53 -13.69
N GLY A 654 7.72 26.74 -13.66
CA GLY A 654 9.10 27.24 -13.81
C GLY A 654 9.57 28.11 -12.63
N PHE A 655 10.36 29.17 -12.90
CA PHE A 655 10.91 30.07 -11.87
C PHE A 655 9.83 30.78 -11.03
N SER A 656 8.61 30.89 -11.55
CA SER A 656 7.46 31.47 -10.83
C SER A 656 6.71 30.47 -9.94
N SER A 657 7.14 29.22 -9.79
CA SER A 657 6.43 28.21 -8.98
C SER A 657 6.17 28.64 -7.52
N ALA A 658 7.04 29.51 -6.98
CA ALA A 658 6.90 30.21 -5.69
C ALA A 658 5.71 31.21 -5.61
N LEU A 659 4.98 31.41 -6.71
CA LEU A 659 3.76 32.23 -6.78
C LEU A 659 2.48 31.38 -6.79
N SER A 660 2.59 30.06 -6.59
CA SER A 660 1.42 29.19 -6.51
C SER A 660 0.64 29.46 -5.22
N TRP A 661 -0.68 29.57 -5.32
CA TRP A 661 -1.53 29.90 -4.18
C TRP A 661 -2.85 29.13 -4.23
N GLN A 662 -3.46 29.00 -3.06
CA GLN A 662 -4.78 28.40 -2.90
C GLN A 662 -5.62 29.25 -1.97
N ALA A 663 -6.89 29.43 -2.32
CA ALA A 663 -7.84 30.16 -1.51
C ALA A 663 -9.15 29.40 -1.38
N GLU A 664 -9.76 29.52 -0.22
CA GLU A 664 -11.08 28.96 0.06
C GLU A 664 -11.97 30.00 0.72
N ILE A 665 -13.23 30.07 0.28
CA ILE A 665 -14.31 30.73 0.99
C ILE A 665 -15.40 29.68 1.24
N ALA A 666 -15.72 29.43 2.50
CA ALA A 666 -16.68 28.41 2.90
C ALA A 666 -17.69 28.99 3.90
N TYR A 667 -18.96 28.76 3.64
CA TYR A 667 -20.07 29.08 4.53
C TYR A 667 -20.76 27.81 4.98
N GLN A 668 -21.10 27.75 6.26
CA GLN A 668 -21.82 26.66 6.88
C GLN A 668 -22.98 27.22 7.70
N ASN A 669 -24.13 26.60 7.58
CA ASN A 669 -25.33 26.90 8.37
C ASN A 669 -25.84 25.61 8.98
N LEU A 670 -25.90 25.54 10.31
CA LEU A 670 -26.28 24.36 11.08
C LEU A 670 -27.44 24.71 12.00
N GLN A 671 -28.57 24.05 11.78
CA GLN A 671 -29.74 24.17 12.62
C GLN A 671 -29.71 23.13 13.72
N GLN A 672 -30.03 23.57 14.93
CA GLN A 672 -30.09 22.68 16.08
C GLN A 672 -31.29 21.73 15.98
N LEU A 673 -31.06 20.46 16.28
CA LEU A 673 -32.10 19.44 16.45
C LEU A 673 -32.31 19.03 17.89
N SER A 674 -31.23 18.94 18.67
CA SER A 674 -31.26 18.46 20.06
C SER A 674 -30.02 18.89 20.82
N GLY A 675 -30.11 18.93 22.16
CA GLY A 675 -28.99 19.26 23.02
C GLY A 675 -28.79 20.77 23.21
N GLU A 676 -27.55 21.24 23.09
CA GLU A 676 -27.13 22.63 23.27
C GLU A 676 -27.88 23.59 22.35
N PRO A 677 -28.59 24.60 22.91
CA PRO A 677 -29.43 25.52 22.15
C PRO A 677 -28.64 26.38 21.16
N GLY A 678 -29.33 26.73 20.07
CA GLY A 678 -28.90 27.75 19.14
C GLY A 678 -28.24 27.23 17.87
N ASP A 679 -28.61 27.87 16.77
CA ASP A 679 -28.06 27.59 15.45
C ASP A 679 -26.61 28.11 15.35
N ILE A 680 -25.83 27.47 14.48
CA ILE A 680 -24.43 27.83 14.23
C ILE A 680 -24.28 28.22 12.76
N GLN A 681 -23.90 29.47 12.53
CA GLN A 681 -23.49 29.94 11.20
C GLN A 681 -21.99 30.22 11.22
N LYS A 682 -21.29 29.76 10.19
CA LYS A 682 -19.84 29.85 10.14
C LYS A 682 -19.35 30.27 8.76
N LEU A 683 -18.59 31.36 8.72
CA LEU A 683 -17.85 31.81 7.54
C LEU A 683 -16.35 31.56 7.76
N ASN A 684 -15.72 30.86 6.84
CA ASN A 684 -14.28 30.66 6.80
C ASN A 684 -13.72 31.20 5.49
N ILE A 685 -12.65 31.99 5.59
CA ILE A 685 -11.88 32.48 4.46
C ILE A 685 -10.43 32.12 4.72
N GLY A 686 -9.78 31.42 3.80
CA GLY A 686 -8.38 31.05 3.91
C GLY A 686 -7.64 31.29 2.61
N VAL A 687 -6.41 31.79 2.70
CA VAL A 687 -5.51 31.96 1.54
C VAL A 687 -4.11 31.50 1.93
N GLN A 688 -3.51 30.62 1.14
CA GLN A 688 -2.14 30.16 1.29
C GLN A 688 -1.31 30.52 0.06
N PHE A 689 -0.11 31.04 0.29
CA PHE A 689 0.92 31.25 -0.72
C PHE A 689 2.09 30.30 -0.46
N ASN A 690 2.46 29.52 -1.47
CA ASN A 690 3.55 28.55 -1.38
C ASN A 690 4.86 29.22 -1.79
N LEU A 691 5.66 29.63 -0.81
CA LEU A 691 6.91 30.35 -1.02
C LEU A 691 7.99 29.45 -1.62
N MET A 692 8.04 28.20 -1.16
CA MET A 692 8.91 27.13 -1.65
C MET A 692 8.18 25.78 -1.52
N ARG A 693 8.77 24.68 -2.00
CA ARG A 693 8.16 23.34 -1.91
C ARG A 693 7.68 23.01 -0.49
N ASP A 694 8.52 23.31 0.51
CA ASP A 694 8.29 22.94 1.91
C ASP A 694 8.05 24.15 2.83
N HIS A 695 7.71 25.32 2.26
CA HIS A 695 7.46 26.54 3.02
C HIS A 695 6.27 27.33 2.46
N ALA A 696 5.37 27.75 3.34
CA ALA A 696 4.22 28.55 2.95
C ALA A 696 3.86 29.62 4.00
N ILE A 697 3.12 30.63 3.57
CA ILE A 697 2.43 31.57 4.45
C ILE A 697 0.92 31.43 4.24
N ARG A 698 0.15 31.57 5.31
CA ARG A 698 -1.30 31.43 5.28
C ARG A 698 -1.99 32.53 6.07
N PHE A 699 -3.07 33.05 5.50
CA PHE A 699 -4.00 33.97 6.14
C PHE A 699 -5.34 33.27 6.29
N GLU A 700 -5.93 33.33 7.47
CA GLU A 700 -7.22 32.73 7.75
C GLU A 700 -8.08 33.72 8.54
N TYR A 701 -9.33 33.87 8.12
CA TYR A 701 -10.39 34.58 8.82
C TYR A 701 -11.56 33.62 9.07
N GLU A 702 -12.04 33.58 10.30
CA GLU A 702 -13.17 32.78 10.73
C GLU A 702 -14.15 33.68 11.48
N ARG A 703 -15.42 33.61 11.12
CA ARG A 703 -16.53 34.20 11.88
C ARG A 703 -17.53 33.09 12.18
N THR A 704 -17.84 32.92 13.46
CA THR A 704 -18.88 31.99 13.93
C THR A 704 -19.95 32.81 14.62
N ASP A 705 -21.14 32.87 14.02
CA ASP A 705 -22.32 33.49 14.63
C ASP A 705 -23.10 32.38 15.36
N TYR A 706 -23.14 32.48 16.68
CA TYR A 706 -24.08 31.77 17.54
C TYR A 706 -25.37 32.59 17.66
N GLU A 707 -26.46 31.98 18.13
CA GLU A 707 -27.76 32.67 18.26
C GLU A 707 -27.68 33.96 19.09
N LEU A 708 -26.80 34.02 20.10
CA LEU A 708 -26.70 35.13 21.04
C LEU A 708 -25.45 36.01 20.89
N PHE A 709 -24.41 35.54 20.21
CA PHE A 709 -23.14 36.25 20.09
C PHE A 709 -22.34 35.74 18.89
N ASP A 710 -21.39 36.54 18.41
CA ASP A 710 -20.47 36.13 17.36
C ASP A 710 -19.02 36.12 17.84
N VAL A 711 -18.23 35.24 17.22
CA VAL A 711 -16.80 35.11 17.48
C VAL A 711 -16.06 35.28 16.16
N MET A 712 -15.26 36.34 16.09
CA MET A 712 -14.37 36.60 14.96
C MET A 712 -12.94 36.24 15.30
N GLN A 713 -12.22 35.71 14.31
CA GLN A 713 -10.82 35.39 14.41
C GLN A 713 -10.09 35.70 13.10
N GLY A 714 -8.98 36.41 13.19
CA GLY A 714 -8.01 36.54 12.11
C GLY A 714 -6.66 35.96 12.54
N LYS A 715 -5.98 35.23 11.65
CA LYS A 715 -4.62 34.75 11.92
C LYS A 715 -3.74 34.75 10.69
N PHE A 716 -2.47 35.01 10.93
CA PHE A 716 -1.37 34.80 10.00
C PHE A 716 -0.52 33.63 10.48
N SER A 717 -0.07 32.79 9.54
CA SER A 717 0.74 31.63 9.84
C SER A 717 1.92 31.49 8.89
N TYR A 718 3.04 31.03 9.44
CA TYR A 718 4.16 30.48 8.68
C TYR A 718 4.19 28.95 8.84
N LEU A 719 4.31 28.24 7.72
CA LEU A 719 4.18 26.80 7.62
C LEU A 719 5.50 26.22 7.11
N VAL A 720 5.98 25.18 7.78
CA VAL A 720 7.19 24.43 7.39
C VAL A 720 6.84 22.95 7.30
N TYR A 721 7.00 22.36 6.12
CA TYR A 721 6.76 20.95 5.87
C TYR A 721 8.08 20.16 6.00
N PHE A 722 8.06 18.95 6.57
CA PHE A 722 9.27 18.16 6.81
C PHE A 722 9.08 16.64 6.68
#